data_AF-A0A1G2Z8K7-F1
#
_entry.id   AF-A0A1G2Z8K7-F1
#
_cell.length_a   1.000
_cell.length_b   1.000
_cell.length_c   1.000
_cell.angle_alpha   90.00
_cell.angle_beta   90.00
_cell.angle_gamma   90.00
#
_symmetry.space_group_name_H-M   'P 1'
#
loop_
_entity.id
_entity.type
_entity.pdbx_description
1 polymer ?
#
loop_
_entity_poly.entity_id
_entity_poly.type
_entity_poly.pdbx_seq_one_letter_code
_entity_poly.pdbx_strand_id
1 'polypeptide(L)'
;MLVFGGMILLTLAAGSAAGGEPGVIGIRIASQDGWLTILSAVDGMPASRAGLRSGDRIVKIDGESMQNAALSDGLTRLAGPVGEKLTLTIRRPSDDKAGEFDVTLVREPVRSMMSSKQEAIPRSRVTDAQQVQWRGNKIVSRVLPYPDFVSLFIRLPIAHAAATGRGVHVAIVRNSQGKNLSAMLKGVAPAAEPHEYTFEPSQMDVQQLFAKLEEAGCRVTLIPDPDAWPRQALRQFAEAVLSSRLVLVMPADLSEDPDKIQTMNALHSLGALTVGRVDRQSLVLDRSSDGAKAFNKRIRTIDTDVFSTIGLEPYVDDRTPAVTAAGVAALVSEKWPDLSGPQVRRKIVDGARAVWQATSVETAQWQPPLEVDPVTTRYTPGDEKAIFRFRALDAAAALDVDTGIPWFLNMLNCHKAWEITKGEGVVVVVSDQGFHIRHPDLVDRIKTTGHFGPLTFDGPQNFHGTDMSRILLSVAPGAKIIPALCSAENLEQFPASIAKSFGFAVEQKADVITSSWSAQFNKDPGLLTAVRKAADSGVVVSWFHFPQPYPGVLRSSFTYDWWNEEPCLGFADRFLTDPPGFHPVEIEAGLSGTAPQAAGIAALVKSVNPTMTPAEIEKLMFENSDPIGANILIPDAYRIVQAAKGKRGS
;
A
#
# COMPACT_ATOMS: atom_id res chain seq x y z
N MET A 1 13.45 1.44 29.87
CA MET A 1 12.16 0.73 30.00
C MET A 1 11.11 1.58 29.31
N LEU A 2 10.81 1.27 28.04
CA LEU A 2 9.82 2.00 27.23
C LEU A 2 8.57 1.12 27.15
N VAL A 3 7.45 1.64 27.64
CA VAL A 3 6.13 1.03 27.58
C VAL A 3 5.45 1.54 26.30
N PHE A 4 5.24 0.66 25.32
CA PHE A 4 4.32 0.88 24.19
C PHE A 4 3.20 -0.15 24.28
N GLY A 5 1.97 0.28 23.92
CA GLY A 5 0.69 -0.35 24.28
C GLY A 5 0.66 -1.88 24.23
N GLY A 6 0.30 -2.50 25.37
CA GLY A 6 -0.16 -3.89 25.48
C GLY A 6 0.78 -5.00 25.00
N MET A 7 1.97 -4.67 24.52
CA MET A 7 2.96 -5.61 24.00
C MET A 7 4.01 -5.89 25.05
N ILE A 8 4.13 -7.16 25.41
CA ILE A 8 5.33 -7.66 26.06
C ILE A 8 5.85 -8.83 25.21
N LEU A 9 6.62 -8.46 24.19
CA LEU A 9 7.57 -9.33 23.52
C LEU A 9 8.93 -8.96 24.08
N LEU A 10 9.46 -9.77 25.00
CA LEU A 10 10.69 -9.40 25.67
C LEU A 10 11.90 -9.79 24.81
N THR A 11 12.49 -8.78 24.17
CA THR A 11 13.91 -8.78 23.87
C THR A 11 14.59 -8.00 24.99
N LEU A 12 14.85 -8.63 26.14
CA LEU A 12 15.81 -8.05 27.10
C LEU A 12 17.20 -8.34 26.56
N ALA A 13 17.81 -7.33 25.94
CA ALA A 13 19.21 -7.08 26.22
C ALA A 13 19.29 -6.57 27.67
N ALA A 14 19.10 -7.47 28.64
CA ALA A 14 19.75 -7.27 29.92
C ALA A 14 21.24 -7.33 29.57
N GLY A 15 21.95 -6.22 29.76
CA GLY A 15 23.40 -6.27 29.75
C GLY A 15 23.79 -7.37 30.71
N SER A 16 24.25 -8.50 30.20
CA SER A 16 24.80 -9.50 31.09
C SER A 16 26.09 -8.87 31.59
N ALA A 17 26.21 -8.79 32.91
CA ALA A 17 27.47 -8.60 33.58
C ALA A 17 28.42 -9.82 33.39
N ALA A 18 28.23 -10.60 32.30
CA ALA A 18 28.93 -11.83 32.00
C ALA A 18 28.89 -12.14 30.48
N GLY A 19 29.34 -11.21 29.62
CA GLY A 19 29.90 -11.43 28.27
C GLY A 19 29.26 -12.37 27.23
N GLY A 20 28.07 -12.94 27.44
CA GLY A 20 27.46 -13.98 26.57
C GLY A 20 26.36 -13.46 25.64
N GLU A 21 26.14 -14.16 24.51
CA GLU A 21 25.06 -13.88 23.56
C GLU A 21 23.69 -14.10 24.23
N PRO A 22 22.68 -13.22 24.06
CA PRO A 22 21.36 -13.38 24.66
C PRO A 22 20.57 -14.53 24.02
N GLY A 23 20.03 -15.41 24.85
CA GLY A 23 19.26 -16.59 24.45
C GLY A 23 17.77 -16.50 24.82
N VAL A 24 16.93 -17.19 24.05
CA VAL A 24 15.47 -17.22 24.19
C VAL A 24 14.92 -18.65 24.11
N ILE A 25 13.73 -18.88 24.66
CA ILE A 25 13.04 -20.18 24.60
C ILE A 25 11.83 -20.22 23.66
N GLY A 26 11.43 -19.07 23.10
CA GLY A 26 10.36 -18.98 22.09
C GLY A 26 8.94 -19.11 22.64
N ILE A 27 8.59 -18.38 23.69
CA ILE A 27 7.20 -18.27 24.20
C ILE A 27 6.71 -16.82 24.23
N ARG A 28 5.42 -16.62 23.96
CA ARG A 28 4.67 -15.41 24.29
C ARG A 28 3.94 -15.64 25.60
N ILE A 29 4.01 -14.69 26.54
CA ILE A 29 3.32 -14.79 27.83
C ILE A 29 2.54 -13.51 28.15
N ALA A 30 1.47 -13.64 28.94
CA ALA A 30 0.74 -12.52 29.53
C ALA A 30 0.42 -12.81 30.99
N SER A 31 0.12 -11.76 31.76
CA SER A 31 -0.42 -11.94 33.11
C SER A 31 -1.93 -12.16 33.01
N GLN A 32 -2.40 -13.33 33.47
CA GLN A 32 -3.81 -13.71 33.51
C GLN A 32 -4.09 -14.43 34.84
N ASP A 33 -5.14 -14.02 35.54
CA ASP A 33 -5.58 -14.59 36.84
C ASP A 33 -4.47 -14.69 37.90
N GLY A 34 -3.56 -13.71 37.94
CA GLY A 34 -2.43 -13.69 38.89
C GLY A 34 -1.26 -14.64 38.52
N TRP A 35 -1.27 -15.22 37.32
CA TRP A 35 -0.21 -16.10 36.80
C TRP A 35 0.34 -15.60 35.47
N LEU A 36 1.59 -15.97 35.18
CA LEU A 36 2.16 -15.83 33.84
C LEU A 36 1.64 -16.99 32.97
N THR A 37 0.88 -16.66 31.93
CA THR A 37 0.22 -17.64 31.07
C THR A 37 0.80 -17.58 29.66
N ILE A 38 1.15 -18.73 29.10
CA ILE A 38 1.66 -18.87 27.74
C ILE A 38 0.53 -18.59 26.75
N LEU A 39 0.70 -17.56 25.93
CA LEU A 39 -0.21 -17.24 24.83
C LEU A 39 0.10 -18.08 23.59
N SER A 40 1.38 -18.31 23.30
CA SER A 40 1.83 -19.18 22.22
C SER A 40 3.27 -19.64 22.43
N ALA A 41 3.64 -20.76 21.82
CA ALA A 41 5.02 -21.19 21.65
C ALA A 41 5.38 -21.10 20.16
N VAL A 42 6.58 -20.59 19.85
CA VAL A 42 7.07 -20.45 18.47
C VAL A 42 7.48 -21.81 17.95
N ASP A 43 6.98 -22.20 16.77
CA ASP A 43 7.28 -23.50 16.17
C ASP A 43 8.78 -23.69 15.92
N GLY A 44 9.27 -24.88 16.28
CA GLY A 44 10.68 -25.24 16.15
C GLY A 44 11.58 -24.71 17.28
N MET A 45 11.11 -23.82 18.16
CA MET A 45 11.89 -23.28 19.30
C MET A 45 11.83 -24.18 20.54
N PRO A 46 12.74 -24.01 21.53
CA PRO A 46 12.84 -24.87 22.71
C PRO A 46 11.51 -25.16 23.41
N ALA A 47 10.66 -24.14 23.60
CA ALA A 47 9.38 -24.30 24.28
C ALA A 47 8.35 -25.12 23.49
N SER A 48 8.25 -24.91 22.18
CA SER A 48 7.35 -25.70 21.32
C SER A 48 7.81 -27.16 21.26
N ARG A 49 9.13 -27.40 21.12
CA ARG A 49 9.72 -28.76 21.14
C ARG A 49 9.53 -29.47 22.48
N ALA A 50 9.45 -28.71 23.57
CA ALA A 50 9.16 -29.24 24.90
C ALA A 50 7.66 -29.42 25.17
N GLY A 51 6.79 -29.16 24.19
CA GLY A 51 5.37 -29.42 24.27
C GLY A 51 4.58 -28.39 25.11
N LEU A 52 5.14 -27.18 25.30
CA LEU A 52 4.43 -26.06 25.91
C LEU A 52 3.36 -25.53 24.95
N ARG A 53 2.17 -25.24 25.49
CA ARG A 53 0.98 -24.88 24.70
C ARG A 53 0.38 -23.57 25.17
N SER A 54 -0.45 -22.98 24.31
CA SER A 54 -1.30 -21.86 24.72
C SER A 54 -2.19 -22.26 25.90
N GLY A 55 -2.32 -21.37 26.89
CA GLY A 55 -3.05 -21.60 28.12
C GLY A 55 -2.22 -22.20 29.27
N ASP A 56 -1.01 -22.71 29.02
CA ASP A 56 -0.14 -23.22 30.09
C ASP A 56 0.27 -22.10 31.06
N ARG A 57 0.09 -22.32 32.37
CA ARG A 57 0.50 -21.36 33.41
C ARG A 57 1.90 -21.68 33.91
N ILE A 58 2.80 -20.70 33.88
CA ILE A 58 4.14 -20.80 34.48
C ILE A 58 3.99 -20.53 35.97
N VAL A 59 4.10 -21.59 36.76
CA VAL A 59 3.98 -21.54 38.22
C VAL A 59 5.31 -21.20 38.87
N LYS A 60 6.43 -21.72 38.34
CA LYS A 60 7.78 -21.40 38.81
C LYS A 60 8.76 -21.25 37.65
N ILE A 61 9.80 -20.45 37.87
CA ILE A 61 10.99 -20.36 37.02
C ILE A 61 12.20 -20.64 37.91
N ASP A 62 12.96 -21.68 37.59
CA ASP A 62 14.14 -22.13 38.35
C ASP A 62 13.83 -22.34 39.85
N GLY A 63 12.66 -22.90 40.14
CA GLY A 63 12.19 -23.20 41.50
C GLY A 63 11.55 -22.03 42.23
N GLU A 64 11.59 -20.81 41.69
CA GLU A 64 10.98 -19.63 42.30
C GLU A 64 9.55 -19.38 41.81
N SER A 65 8.63 -19.14 42.74
CA SER A 65 7.20 -18.95 42.45
C SER A 65 6.91 -17.69 41.64
N MET A 66 6.09 -17.85 40.60
CA MET A 66 5.58 -16.78 39.75
C MET A 66 4.17 -16.32 40.13
N GLN A 67 3.66 -16.75 41.28
CA GLN A 67 2.34 -16.32 41.76
C GLN A 67 2.34 -14.81 42.05
N ASN A 68 1.45 -14.08 41.41
CA ASN A 68 1.36 -12.61 41.48
C ASN A 68 2.65 -11.88 41.08
N ALA A 69 3.61 -12.56 40.44
CA ALA A 69 4.83 -11.92 39.96
C ALA A 69 4.48 -10.90 38.87
N ALA A 70 5.16 -9.75 38.90
CA ALA A 70 5.05 -8.80 37.81
C ALA A 70 5.56 -9.44 36.52
N LEU A 71 4.89 -9.15 35.40
CA LEU A 71 5.28 -9.68 34.10
C LEU A 71 6.75 -9.34 33.77
N SER A 72 7.24 -8.17 34.18
CA SER A 72 8.66 -7.78 34.09
C SER A 72 9.64 -8.75 34.76
N ASP A 73 9.24 -9.35 35.89
CA ASP A 73 10.11 -10.19 36.71
C ASP A 73 10.23 -11.58 36.10
N GLY A 74 9.10 -12.15 35.67
CA GLY A 74 9.08 -13.41 34.94
C GLY A 74 9.95 -13.34 33.68
N LEU A 75 9.84 -12.24 32.94
CA LEU A 75 10.61 -12.00 31.74
C LEU A 75 12.11 -11.86 31.98
N THR A 76 12.50 -11.18 33.06
CA THR A 76 13.90 -11.06 33.46
C THR A 76 14.51 -12.43 33.75
N ARG A 77 13.73 -13.35 34.31
CA ARG A 77 14.14 -14.72 34.64
C ARG A 77 14.15 -15.66 33.43
N LEU A 78 13.22 -15.45 32.49
CA LEU A 78 13.21 -16.18 31.22
C LEU A 78 14.41 -15.82 30.33
N ALA A 79 14.90 -14.58 30.43
CA ALA A 79 16.12 -14.13 29.76
C ALA A 79 17.38 -14.77 30.38
N GLY A 80 18.38 -15.03 29.56
CA GLY A 80 19.68 -15.57 29.96
C GLY A 80 20.58 -15.84 28.75
N PRO A 81 21.88 -16.11 28.94
CA PRO A 81 22.79 -16.44 27.86
C PRO A 81 22.36 -17.70 27.08
N VAL A 82 22.73 -17.72 25.79
CA VAL A 82 22.56 -18.89 24.91
C VAL A 82 23.25 -20.11 25.51
N GLY A 83 22.58 -21.26 25.43
CA GLY A 83 23.07 -22.54 25.94
C GLY A 83 22.79 -22.77 27.43
N GLU A 84 22.38 -21.74 28.18
CA GLU A 84 22.00 -21.92 29.57
C GLU A 84 20.62 -22.60 29.68
N LYS A 85 20.49 -23.47 30.69
CA LYS A 85 19.25 -24.16 31.00
C LYS A 85 18.37 -23.30 31.90
N LEU A 86 17.07 -23.41 31.73
CA LEU A 86 16.08 -22.90 32.67
C LEU A 86 15.00 -23.96 32.87
N THR A 87 14.45 -24.07 34.06
CA THR A 87 13.37 -25.02 34.37
C THR A 87 12.09 -24.25 34.66
N LEU A 88 11.05 -24.52 33.85
CA LEU A 88 9.70 -24.01 34.08
C LEU A 88 8.85 -25.07 34.76
N THR A 89 8.24 -24.72 35.89
CA THR A 89 7.17 -25.54 36.47
C THR A 89 5.84 -25.06 35.88
N ILE A 90 5.16 -25.94 35.16
CA ILE A 90 3.95 -25.61 34.39
C ILE A 90 2.73 -26.26 35.02
N ARG A 91 1.62 -25.52 35.04
CA ARG A 91 0.27 -26.03 35.34
C ARG A 91 -0.64 -25.81 34.14
N ARG A 92 -1.20 -26.89 33.60
CA ARG A 92 -2.08 -26.86 32.44
C ARG A 92 -3.56 -26.84 32.87
N PRO A 93 -4.33 -25.77 32.57
CA PRO A 93 -5.72 -25.64 33.05
C PRO A 93 -6.70 -26.70 32.51
N SER A 94 -6.43 -27.28 31.34
CA SER A 94 -7.32 -28.31 30.75
C SER A 94 -7.22 -29.67 31.45
N ASP A 95 -6.22 -29.87 32.30
CA ASP A 95 -5.99 -31.10 33.07
C ASP A 95 -5.98 -30.76 34.57
N ASP A 96 -7.09 -30.31 35.14
CA ASP A 96 -7.23 -30.03 36.59
C ASP A 96 -6.90 -31.23 37.52
N LYS A 97 -6.62 -32.41 36.96
CA LYS A 97 -6.12 -33.62 37.66
C LYS A 97 -4.63 -33.90 37.46
N ALA A 98 -3.95 -33.26 36.51
CA ALA A 98 -2.51 -33.36 36.33
C ALA A 98 -1.83 -32.29 37.19
N GLY A 99 -0.99 -32.74 38.12
CA GLY A 99 -0.20 -31.83 38.95
C GLY A 99 0.76 -30.95 38.12
N GLU A 100 1.46 -30.06 38.82
CA GLU A 100 2.57 -29.30 38.25
C GLU A 100 3.64 -30.23 37.65
N PHE A 101 4.17 -29.90 36.48
CA PHE A 101 5.27 -30.63 35.85
C PHE A 101 6.40 -29.69 35.44
N ASP A 102 7.63 -30.17 35.56
CA ASP A 102 8.83 -29.40 35.22
C ASP A 102 9.25 -29.62 33.78
N VAL A 103 9.63 -28.53 33.12
CA VAL A 103 10.13 -28.49 31.75
C VAL A 103 11.45 -27.76 31.73
N THR A 104 12.55 -28.49 31.55
CA THR A 104 13.87 -27.90 31.38
C THR A 104 14.11 -27.56 29.92
N LEU A 105 14.37 -26.28 29.65
CA LEU A 105 14.62 -25.71 28.33
C LEU A 105 16.06 -25.23 28.24
N VAL A 106 16.67 -25.40 27.06
CA VAL A 106 17.98 -24.79 26.74
C VAL A 106 17.71 -23.53 25.94
N ARG A 107 18.24 -22.38 26.36
CA ARG A 107 18.08 -21.11 25.66
C ARG A 107 18.84 -21.15 24.31
N GLU A 108 18.17 -20.77 23.24
CA GLU A 108 18.74 -20.71 21.89
C GLU A 108 19.02 -19.28 21.44
N PRO A 109 19.98 -19.06 20.52
CA PRO A 109 20.25 -17.72 20.01
C PRO A 109 19.00 -17.14 19.35
N VAL A 110 18.80 -15.82 19.49
CA VAL A 110 17.66 -15.11 18.87
C VAL A 110 17.59 -15.35 17.35
N ARG A 111 18.72 -15.64 16.70
CA ARG A 111 18.81 -15.97 15.27
C ARG A 111 18.13 -17.31 14.91
N SER A 112 17.95 -18.22 15.87
CA SER A 112 17.24 -19.50 15.70
C SER A 112 15.74 -19.30 15.46
N MET A 113 15.14 -18.21 15.97
CA MET A 113 13.76 -17.81 15.61
C MET A 113 13.61 -17.44 14.13
N MET A 114 14.71 -17.11 13.45
CA MET A 114 14.73 -16.67 12.06
C MET A 114 15.12 -17.80 11.08
N SER A 115 15.52 -18.97 11.57
CA SER A 115 16.04 -20.08 10.74
C SER A 115 14.98 -21.12 10.35
N SER A 116 13.74 -21.03 10.84
CA SER A 116 12.60 -21.75 10.27
C SER A 116 12.16 -21.11 8.95
N LYS A 117 12.95 -21.35 7.89
CA LYS A 117 12.69 -20.96 6.49
C LYS A 117 12.08 -19.55 6.31
N GLN A 118 12.86 -18.51 6.62
CA GLN A 118 12.82 -17.23 5.92
C GLN A 118 14.18 -16.56 6.12
N GLU A 119 15.03 -16.56 5.08
CA GLU A 119 16.36 -15.96 5.15
C GLU A 119 16.25 -14.45 5.46
N ALA A 120 16.84 -14.06 6.59
CA ALA A 120 16.80 -12.68 7.12
C ALA A 120 17.90 -11.79 6.50
N ILE A 121 17.48 -10.60 6.07
CA ILE A 121 18.32 -9.47 5.68
C ILE A 121 19.12 -8.95 6.91
N PRO A 122 20.40 -8.52 6.78
CA PRO A 122 21.25 -8.15 7.91
C PRO A 122 20.72 -6.98 8.77
N ARG A 123 20.84 -7.14 10.09
CA ARG A 123 20.33 -6.28 11.18
C ARG A 123 21.03 -4.92 11.38
N SER A 124 21.60 -4.29 10.36
CA SER A 124 22.25 -2.97 10.50
C SER A 124 21.46 -1.79 9.91
N ARG A 125 20.17 -1.97 9.55
CA ARG A 125 19.30 -0.89 9.02
C ARG A 125 17.84 -0.96 9.50
N VAL A 126 17.59 -1.13 10.80
CA VAL A 126 16.21 -1.11 11.35
C VAL A 126 16.05 -0.09 12.47
N THR A 127 16.64 1.09 12.28
CA THR A 127 16.27 2.31 13.00
C THR A 127 16.18 3.39 11.95
N ASP A 128 14.94 3.72 11.55
CA ASP A 128 14.49 4.97 10.88
C ASP A 128 13.22 4.78 10.00
N ALA A 129 12.60 3.60 10.01
CA ALA A 129 11.34 3.37 9.26
C ALA A 129 10.06 3.94 9.93
N GLN A 130 10.18 4.83 10.92
CA GLN A 130 9.05 5.62 11.43
C GLN A 130 9.54 7.04 11.69
N GLN A 131 9.22 7.99 10.81
CA GLN A 131 9.40 9.40 11.14
C GLN A 131 8.05 10.13 11.05
N VAL A 132 7.31 10.09 12.15
CA VAL A 132 6.49 11.23 12.55
C VAL A 132 7.48 12.29 13.03
N GLN A 133 7.65 13.38 12.27
CA GLN A 133 8.40 14.52 12.78
C GLN A 133 7.52 15.34 13.72
N TRP A 134 8.04 15.57 14.91
CA TRP A 134 7.45 16.42 15.93
C TRP A 134 8.21 17.74 15.96
N ARG A 135 7.51 18.87 15.85
CA ARG A 135 8.02 20.17 16.29
C ARG A 135 7.17 20.62 17.47
N GLY A 136 7.64 20.36 18.69
CA GLY A 136 6.86 20.58 19.90
C GLY A 136 5.63 19.66 19.95
N ASN A 137 4.45 20.21 20.27
CA ASN A 137 3.20 19.46 20.41
C ASN A 137 2.39 19.34 19.11
N LYS A 138 2.97 19.64 17.94
CA LYS A 138 2.32 19.47 16.63
C LYS A 138 3.04 18.41 15.79
N ILE A 139 2.23 17.53 15.21
CA ILE A 139 2.62 16.62 14.14
C ILE A 139 2.76 17.45 12.87
N VAL A 140 3.95 17.47 12.25
CA VAL A 140 4.23 18.33 11.08
C VAL A 140 4.18 17.59 9.74
N SER A 141 4.02 16.26 9.74
CA SER A 141 3.70 15.49 8.53
C SER A 141 3.09 14.13 8.87
N ARG A 142 2.12 13.69 8.06
CA ARG A 142 1.53 12.34 8.10
C ARG A 142 1.78 11.73 6.73
N VAL A 143 2.60 10.68 6.66
CA VAL A 143 2.93 9.99 5.41
C VAL A 143 1.88 8.90 5.18
N LEU A 144 1.07 9.02 4.12
CA LEU A 144 0.12 8.01 3.65
C LEU A 144 0.81 7.10 2.59
N PRO A 145 0.46 5.80 2.49
CA PRO A 145 0.96 4.89 1.45
C PRO A 145 -0.01 4.84 0.23
N TYR A 146 0.31 4.49 -1.02
CA TYR A 146 1.32 4.95 -2.01
C TYR A 146 0.70 4.74 -3.42
N PRO A 147 0.40 5.79 -4.21
CA PRO A 147 -0.25 5.66 -5.52
C PRO A 147 0.48 4.74 -6.54
N ASP A 148 1.76 4.99 -6.74
CA ASP A 148 2.47 4.42 -7.90
C ASP A 148 3.00 3.00 -7.64
N PHE A 149 3.24 2.64 -6.37
CA PHE A 149 3.68 1.29 -5.98
C PHE A 149 2.62 0.22 -6.32
N VAL A 150 1.34 0.58 -6.22
CA VAL A 150 0.19 -0.29 -6.51
C VAL A 150 -0.08 -0.39 -8.01
N SER A 151 0.16 0.70 -8.76
CA SER A 151 -0.08 0.75 -10.20
C SER A 151 0.71 -0.30 -10.96
N LEU A 152 1.97 -0.55 -10.58
CA LEU A 152 2.86 -1.40 -11.36
C LEU A 152 2.89 -2.84 -10.87
N PHE A 153 2.83 -3.13 -9.56
CA PHE A 153 2.74 -4.53 -9.09
C PHE A 153 1.42 -5.22 -9.45
N ILE A 154 0.32 -4.48 -9.62
CA ILE A 154 -1.00 -5.05 -9.89
C ILE A 154 -1.37 -4.99 -11.37
N ARG A 155 -1.04 -3.90 -12.09
CA ARG A 155 -1.36 -3.79 -13.52
C ARG A 155 -0.33 -4.43 -14.42
N LEU A 156 0.89 -4.68 -13.95
CA LEU A 156 1.87 -5.40 -14.74
C LEU A 156 1.48 -6.87 -14.98
N PRO A 157 0.95 -7.63 -14.00
CA PRO A 157 0.31 -8.92 -14.29
C PRO A 157 -0.82 -8.85 -15.32
N ILE A 158 -1.60 -7.76 -15.33
CA ILE A 158 -2.65 -7.53 -16.34
C ILE A 158 -2.02 -7.26 -17.71
N ALA A 159 -0.96 -6.45 -17.76
CA ALA A 159 -0.16 -6.21 -18.96
C ALA A 159 0.46 -7.51 -19.50
N HIS A 160 0.86 -8.44 -18.62
CA HIS A 160 1.39 -9.76 -18.99
C HIS A 160 0.40 -10.66 -19.71
N ALA A 161 -0.91 -10.40 -19.59
CA ALA A 161 -1.91 -11.07 -20.42
C ALA A 161 -1.81 -10.66 -21.89
N ALA A 162 -1.25 -9.48 -22.20
CA ALA A 162 -1.08 -8.97 -23.55
C ALA A 162 0.34 -9.11 -24.10
N ALA A 163 1.37 -8.95 -23.26
CA ALA A 163 2.77 -9.06 -23.68
C ALA A 163 3.68 -9.35 -22.48
N THR A 164 4.76 -10.10 -22.68
CA THR A 164 5.74 -10.50 -21.63
C THR A 164 7.17 -10.01 -21.90
N GLY A 165 7.40 -9.34 -23.03
CA GLY A 165 8.69 -8.97 -23.61
C GLY A 165 9.27 -10.01 -24.57
N ARG A 166 8.51 -11.02 -25.00
CA ARG A 166 9.06 -12.18 -25.73
C ARG A 166 9.68 -11.75 -27.07
N GLY A 167 10.90 -12.22 -27.33
CA GLY A 167 11.64 -11.93 -28.57
C GLY A 167 12.14 -10.49 -28.67
N VAL A 168 12.06 -9.70 -27.59
CA VAL A 168 12.54 -8.33 -27.55
C VAL A 168 13.86 -8.28 -26.80
N HIS A 169 14.90 -7.86 -27.51
CA HIS A 169 16.25 -7.71 -26.97
C HIS A 169 16.42 -6.30 -26.38
N VAL A 170 16.88 -6.20 -25.14
CA VAL A 170 17.01 -4.94 -24.39
C VAL A 170 18.47 -4.71 -24.03
N ALA A 171 19.10 -3.74 -24.67
CA ALA A 171 20.46 -3.31 -24.35
C ALA A 171 20.46 -2.45 -23.09
N ILE A 172 21.33 -2.78 -22.13
CA ILE A 172 21.60 -1.98 -20.93
C ILE A 172 23.04 -1.49 -21.04
N VAL A 173 23.22 -0.21 -21.39
CA VAL A 173 24.54 0.36 -21.68
C VAL A 173 25.01 1.24 -20.51
N ARG A 174 26.01 0.77 -19.76
CA ARG A 174 26.48 1.38 -18.51
C ARG A 174 27.98 1.66 -18.52
N ASN A 175 28.42 2.49 -17.58
CA ASN A 175 29.82 2.91 -17.46
C ASN A 175 30.60 2.19 -16.34
N SER A 176 29.94 1.37 -15.53
CA SER A 176 30.55 0.66 -14.40
C SER A 176 29.83 -0.67 -14.13
N GLN A 177 30.53 -1.63 -13.55
CA GLN A 177 29.92 -2.86 -13.04
C GLN A 177 29.12 -2.50 -11.78
N GLY A 178 27.83 -2.81 -11.77
CA GLY A 178 26.89 -2.40 -10.72
C GLY A 178 25.83 -3.47 -10.45
N LYS A 179 24.70 -3.05 -9.86
CA LYS A 179 23.55 -3.93 -9.59
C LYS A 179 23.09 -4.64 -10.87
N ASN A 180 22.54 -5.84 -10.70
CA ASN A 180 21.99 -6.65 -11.78
C ASN A 180 20.66 -6.04 -12.29
N LEU A 181 20.76 -5.03 -13.16
CA LEU A 181 19.61 -4.35 -13.76
C LEU A 181 18.81 -5.30 -14.68
N SER A 182 19.47 -6.32 -15.24
CA SER A 182 18.81 -7.38 -16.00
C SER A 182 17.76 -8.14 -15.17
N ALA A 183 18.04 -8.45 -13.90
CA ALA A 183 17.08 -9.09 -13.01
C ALA A 183 15.85 -8.21 -12.74
N MET A 184 16.07 -6.89 -12.63
CA MET A 184 14.99 -5.92 -12.44
C MET A 184 14.14 -5.76 -13.70
N LEU A 185 14.79 -5.71 -14.87
CA LEU A 185 14.11 -5.72 -16.16
C LEU A 185 13.21 -6.95 -16.29
N LYS A 186 13.70 -8.14 -15.91
CA LYS A 186 12.94 -9.39 -15.90
C LYS A 186 11.75 -9.36 -14.95
N GLY A 187 11.78 -8.54 -13.90
CA GLY A 187 10.61 -8.29 -13.04
C GLY A 187 9.47 -7.57 -13.78
N VAL A 188 9.80 -6.79 -14.81
CA VAL A 188 8.82 -6.03 -15.62
C VAL A 188 8.45 -6.77 -16.91
N ALA A 189 9.45 -7.24 -17.64
CA ALA A 189 9.32 -7.97 -18.90
C ALA A 189 10.01 -9.34 -18.77
N PRO A 190 9.33 -10.35 -18.19
CA PRO A 190 9.94 -11.64 -17.84
C PRO A 190 10.50 -12.41 -19.04
N ALA A 191 9.95 -12.20 -20.24
CA ALA A 191 10.41 -12.85 -21.47
C ALA A 191 11.38 -12.00 -22.31
N ALA A 192 11.68 -10.75 -21.93
CA ALA A 192 12.64 -9.91 -22.65
C ALA A 192 14.08 -10.39 -22.47
N GLU A 193 14.93 -10.22 -23.48
CA GLU A 193 16.31 -10.69 -23.49
C GLU A 193 17.28 -9.53 -23.18
N PRO A 194 17.81 -9.41 -21.95
CA PRO A 194 18.74 -8.35 -21.62
C PRO A 194 20.14 -8.60 -22.19
N HIS A 195 20.75 -7.55 -22.73
CA HIS A 195 22.15 -7.51 -23.17
C HIS A 195 22.88 -6.40 -22.42
N GLU A 196 23.79 -6.75 -21.52
CA GLU A 196 24.53 -5.75 -20.73
C GLU A 196 25.84 -5.37 -21.42
N TYR A 197 26.04 -4.08 -21.65
CA TYR A 197 27.27 -3.54 -22.21
C TYR A 197 27.89 -2.54 -21.23
N THR A 198 29.16 -2.76 -20.87
CA THR A 198 29.91 -1.88 -19.96
C THR A 198 31.06 -1.22 -20.73
N PHE A 199 31.19 0.11 -20.65
CA PHE A 199 32.26 0.86 -21.31
C PHE A 199 32.92 1.90 -20.39
N GLU A 200 34.22 2.07 -20.54
CA GLU A 200 34.90 3.24 -19.98
C GLU A 200 34.56 4.48 -20.82
N PRO A 201 34.06 5.58 -20.21
CA PRO A 201 33.69 6.80 -20.92
C PRO A 201 34.77 7.36 -21.87
N SER A 202 36.04 7.17 -21.55
CA SER A 202 37.19 7.63 -22.32
C SER A 202 37.56 6.75 -23.52
N GLN A 203 37.03 5.52 -23.58
CA GLN A 203 37.31 4.53 -24.64
C GLN A 203 36.08 4.23 -25.49
N MET A 204 35.04 5.06 -25.38
CA MET A 204 33.74 4.81 -25.97
C MET A 204 33.75 5.12 -27.48
N ASP A 205 33.67 4.06 -28.29
CA ASP A 205 33.38 4.16 -29.72
C ASP A 205 31.87 3.98 -29.96
N VAL A 206 31.20 5.10 -30.23
CA VAL A 206 29.75 5.18 -30.45
C VAL A 206 29.31 4.32 -31.65
N GLN A 207 30.09 4.30 -32.73
CA GLN A 207 29.73 3.57 -33.95
C GLN A 207 29.88 2.07 -33.75
N GLN A 208 30.95 1.65 -33.09
CA GLN A 208 31.15 0.24 -32.73
C GLN A 208 30.07 -0.25 -31.77
N LEU A 209 29.69 0.56 -30.78
CA LEU A 209 28.60 0.23 -29.87
C LEU A 209 27.28 0.06 -30.62
N PHE A 210 26.92 1.04 -31.46
CA PHE A 210 25.69 0.98 -32.24
C PHE A 210 25.62 -0.27 -33.12
N ALA A 211 26.71 -0.60 -33.84
CA ALA A 211 26.79 -1.81 -34.66
C ALA A 211 26.58 -3.10 -33.84
N LYS A 212 27.12 -3.17 -32.60
CA LYS A 212 26.89 -4.30 -31.70
C LYS A 212 25.44 -4.43 -31.26
N LEU A 213 24.73 -3.31 -31.07
CA LEU A 213 23.31 -3.33 -30.73
C LEU A 213 22.47 -3.86 -31.90
N GLU A 214 22.80 -3.45 -33.13
CA GLU A 214 22.13 -3.93 -34.34
C GLU A 214 22.40 -5.42 -34.59
N GLU A 215 23.66 -5.86 -34.46
CA GLU A 215 24.04 -7.28 -34.59
C GLU A 215 23.32 -8.16 -33.56
N ALA A 216 23.19 -7.68 -32.32
CA ALA A 216 22.47 -8.38 -31.25
C ALA A 216 20.94 -8.32 -31.40
N GLY A 217 20.42 -7.65 -32.44
CA GLY A 217 18.98 -7.50 -32.67
C GLY A 217 18.27 -6.70 -31.59
N CYS A 218 18.99 -5.81 -30.88
CA CYS A 218 18.40 -4.99 -29.82
C CYS A 218 17.23 -4.16 -30.37
N ARG A 219 16.19 -4.00 -29.55
CA ARG A 219 15.00 -3.22 -29.88
C ARG A 219 14.80 -2.06 -28.91
N VAL A 220 15.21 -2.24 -27.65
CA VAL A 220 15.18 -1.22 -26.60
C VAL A 220 16.60 -1.01 -26.09
N THR A 221 16.98 0.25 -25.86
CA THR A 221 18.28 0.65 -25.34
C THR A 221 18.08 1.52 -24.11
N LEU A 222 18.55 1.05 -22.97
CA LEU A 222 18.55 1.74 -21.70
C LEU A 222 19.93 2.30 -21.41
N ILE A 223 20.02 3.60 -21.16
CA ILE A 223 21.19 4.25 -20.57
C ILE A 223 20.83 4.62 -19.12
N PRO A 224 21.24 3.83 -18.13
CA PRO A 224 20.88 4.08 -16.74
C PRO A 224 21.68 5.24 -16.13
N ASP A 225 22.88 5.53 -16.65
CA ASP A 225 23.81 6.50 -16.09
C ASP A 225 24.25 7.56 -17.13
N PRO A 226 23.32 8.29 -17.77
CA PRO A 226 23.65 9.22 -18.86
C PRO A 226 24.62 10.34 -18.42
N ASP A 227 24.58 10.73 -17.15
CA ASP A 227 25.47 11.74 -16.57
C ASP A 227 26.95 11.37 -16.58
N ALA A 228 27.26 10.08 -16.68
CA ALA A 228 28.64 9.62 -16.72
C ALA A 228 29.19 9.52 -18.15
N TRP A 229 28.37 9.83 -19.16
CA TRP A 229 28.80 9.84 -20.55
C TRP A 229 29.41 11.18 -20.94
N PRO A 230 30.44 11.20 -21.81
CA PRO A 230 30.87 12.43 -22.45
C PRO A 230 29.69 12.99 -23.27
N ARG A 231 29.34 14.27 -23.06
CA ARG A 231 28.14 14.89 -23.65
C ARG A 231 28.02 14.69 -25.17
N GLN A 232 29.13 14.87 -25.89
CA GLN A 232 29.17 14.69 -27.34
C GLN A 232 28.93 13.23 -27.75
N ALA A 233 29.52 12.27 -27.02
CA ALA A 233 29.34 10.85 -27.29
C ALA A 233 27.90 10.40 -27.01
N LEU A 234 27.30 10.86 -25.89
CA LEU A 234 25.90 10.59 -25.55
C LEU A 234 24.95 11.11 -26.65
N ARG A 235 25.18 12.34 -27.11
CA ARG A 235 24.38 12.93 -28.19
C ARG A 235 24.52 12.17 -29.50
N GLN A 236 25.75 11.89 -29.93
CA GLN A 236 26.01 11.13 -31.16
C GLN A 236 25.38 9.73 -31.09
N PHE A 237 25.48 9.07 -29.94
CA PHE A 237 24.89 7.76 -29.73
C PHE A 237 23.36 7.82 -29.77
N ALA A 238 22.76 8.80 -29.11
CA ALA A 238 21.31 8.98 -29.13
C ALA A 238 20.79 9.29 -30.54
N GLU A 239 21.48 10.14 -31.30
CA GLU A 239 21.16 10.43 -32.71
C GLU A 239 21.22 9.15 -33.58
N ALA A 240 22.22 8.30 -33.38
CA ALA A 240 22.32 7.00 -34.07
C ALA A 240 21.19 6.03 -33.67
N VAL A 241 20.90 5.89 -32.38
CA VAL A 241 19.84 5.02 -31.86
C VAL A 241 18.45 5.49 -32.35
N LEU A 242 18.15 6.78 -32.24
CA LEU A 242 16.84 7.36 -32.54
C LEU A 242 16.58 7.51 -34.05
N SER A 243 17.62 7.56 -34.88
CA SER A 243 17.48 7.48 -36.35
C SER A 243 17.26 6.05 -36.84
N SER A 244 17.45 5.04 -35.98
CA SER A 244 17.09 3.65 -36.21
C SER A 244 15.69 3.33 -35.67
N ARG A 245 15.30 2.05 -35.65
CA ARG A 245 14.03 1.61 -35.06
C ARG A 245 14.07 1.56 -33.53
N LEU A 246 15.25 1.59 -32.91
CA LEU A 246 15.47 1.40 -31.48
C LEU A 246 14.70 2.40 -30.58
N VAL A 247 14.25 1.93 -29.42
CA VAL A 247 13.73 2.80 -28.35
C VAL A 247 14.89 3.22 -27.45
N LEU A 248 15.10 4.51 -27.23
CA LEU A 248 16.07 5.00 -26.25
C LEU A 248 15.36 5.40 -24.95
N VAL A 249 15.78 4.82 -23.82
CA VAL A 249 15.23 5.09 -22.48
C VAL A 249 16.34 5.59 -21.56
N MET A 250 16.08 6.66 -20.83
CA MET A 250 17.05 7.25 -19.89
C MET A 250 16.35 7.94 -18.71
N PRO A 251 16.99 8.04 -17.53
CA PRO A 251 16.48 8.85 -16.45
C PRO A 251 16.50 10.34 -16.83
N ALA A 252 15.51 11.10 -16.34
CA ALA A 252 15.39 12.55 -16.52
C ALA A 252 15.98 13.35 -15.35
N ASP A 253 16.07 12.75 -14.17
CA ASP A 253 16.49 13.39 -12.92
C ASP A 253 18.02 13.52 -12.85
N LEU A 254 18.57 14.60 -13.38
CA LEU A 254 20.00 14.71 -13.64
C LEU A 254 20.53 16.14 -13.44
N SER A 255 21.11 16.36 -12.26
CA SER A 255 22.12 17.38 -11.98
C SER A 255 21.67 18.86 -12.01
N GLU A 256 22.27 19.69 -11.14
CA GLU A 256 22.10 21.15 -11.16
C GLU A 256 22.85 21.83 -12.35
N ASP A 257 23.56 21.06 -13.19
CA ASP A 257 24.40 21.56 -14.29
C ASP A 257 23.54 21.97 -15.52
N PRO A 258 23.52 23.27 -15.89
CA PRO A 258 22.71 23.79 -17.00
C PRO A 258 23.01 23.14 -18.36
N ASP A 259 24.26 22.75 -18.62
CA ASP A 259 24.63 22.15 -19.91
C ASP A 259 24.12 20.71 -20.02
N LYS A 260 24.07 19.99 -18.89
CA LYS A 260 23.50 18.64 -18.82
C LYS A 260 21.99 18.69 -19.04
N ILE A 261 21.31 19.64 -18.41
CA ILE A 261 19.88 19.92 -18.63
C ILE A 261 19.60 20.18 -20.12
N GLN A 262 20.39 21.05 -20.76
CA GLN A 262 20.24 21.33 -22.18
C GLN A 262 20.45 20.08 -23.05
N THR A 263 21.45 19.25 -22.69
CA THR A 263 21.69 17.97 -23.38
C THR A 263 20.48 17.06 -23.26
N MET A 264 19.92 16.89 -22.05
CA MET A 264 18.76 16.03 -21.83
C MET A 264 17.51 16.51 -22.56
N ASN A 265 17.22 17.81 -22.55
CA ASN A 265 16.09 18.37 -23.31
C ASN A 265 16.28 18.17 -24.82
N ALA A 266 17.52 18.25 -25.32
CA ALA A 266 17.81 17.92 -26.72
C ALA A 266 17.55 16.44 -27.01
N LEU A 267 17.94 15.51 -26.12
CA LEU A 267 17.69 14.08 -26.27
C LEU A 267 16.19 13.74 -26.22
N HIS A 268 15.45 14.37 -25.31
CA HIS A 268 13.99 14.29 -25.26
C HIS A 268 13.35 14.77 -26.56
N SER A 269 13.80 15.92 -27.06
CA SER A 269 13.33 16.49 -28.33
C SER A 269 13.63 15.59 -29.53
N LEU A 270 14.73 14.82 -29.49
CA LEU A 270 15.07 13.81 -30.50
C LEU A 270 14.20 12.55 -30.40
N GLY A 271 13.45 12.36 -29.31
CA GLY A 271 12.52 11.25 -29.14
C GLY A 271 12.93 10.19 -28.12
N ALA A 272 13.94 10.46 -27.28
CA ALA A 272 14.24 9.61 -26.14
C ALA A 272 13.07 9.61 -25.13
N LEU A 273 12.77 8.46 -24.55
CA LEU A 273 11.84 8.32 -23.43
C LEU A 273 12.57 8.72 -22.14
N THR A 274 12.25 9.90 -21.60
CA THR A 274 12.86 10.42 -20.37
C THR A 274 12.01 10.11 -19.15
N VAL A 275 12.62 9.50 -18.13
CA VAL A 275 11.89 8.95 -16.98
C VAL A 275 12.29 9.64 -15.70
N GLY A 276 11.34 10.35 -15.10
CA GLY A 276 11.49 10.93 -13.78
C GLY A 276 11.33 9.90 -12.67
N ARG A 277 11.88 10.22 -11.51
CA ARG A 277 11.71 9.44 -10.29
C ARG A 277 10.70 10.14 -9.39
N VAL A 278 9.88 9.36 -8.73
CA VAL A 278 9.17 9.83 -7.54
C VAL A 278 9.55 8.96 -6.36
N ASP A 279 9.54 9.55 -5.17
CA ASP A 279 9.74 8.82 -3.94
C ASP A 279 8.51 7.96 -3.63
N ARG A 280 8.62 7.29 -2.49
CA ARG A 280 7.53 6.53 -1.91
C ARG A 280 6.23 7.35 -1.85
N GLN A 281 6.28 8.60 -1.40
CA GLN A 281 5.14 9.50 -1.27
C GLN A 281 4.64 10.09 -2.60
N SER A 282 5.12 9.59 -3.74
CA SER A 282 4.86 10.14 -5.07
C SER A 282 5.33 11.60 -5.20
N LEU A 283 6.31 12.02 -4.39
CA LEU A 283 7.01 13.30 -4.56
C LEU A 283 8.07 13.13 -5.63
N VAL A 284 8.05 14.00 -6.64
CA VAL A 284 9.13 14.08 -7.63
C VAL A 284 10.45 14.32 -6.90
N LEU A 285 11.40 13.41 -7.11
CA LEU A 285 12.73 13.50 -6.52
C LEU A 285 13.71 14.20 -7.47
N ASP A 286 14.68 14.89 -6.87
CA ASP A 286 15.90 15.39 -7.53
C ASP A 286 17.11 14.62 -6.99
N ARG A 287 18.04 14.25 -7.87
CA ARG A 287 19.32 13.59 -7.59
C ARG A 287 20.19 14.26 -6.50
N SER A 288 19.96 15.54 -6.19
CA SER A 288 20.73 16.29 -5.18
C SER A 288 20.47 15.88 -3.71
N SER A 289 19.44 15.07 -3.43
CA SER A 289 18.91 14.87 -2.07
C SER A 289 19.49 13.71 -1.26
N ASP A 290 20.56 13.04 -1.70
CA ASP A 290 21.20 11.92 -0.97
C ASP A 290 21.93 12.33 0.35
N GLY A 291 21.61 13.49 0.91
CA GLY A 291 21.99 13.86 2.26
C GLY A 291 21.26 15.08 2.78
N ALA A 292 20.29 14.89 3.68
CA ALA A 292 19.75 15.78 4.73
C ALA A 292 19.61 17.32 4.49
N LYS A 293 19.71 17.84 3.26
CA LYS A 293 19.61 19.27 2.93
C LYS A 293 19.04 19.48 1.53
N ALA A 294 17.75 19.21 1.33
CA ALA A 294 17.13 19.36 0.01
C ALA A 294 15.69 19.90 0.07
N PHE A 295 15.49 21.10 0.63
CA PHE A 295 14.20 21.80 0.53
C PHE A 295 14.30 23.22 -0.02
N ASN A 296 15.45 23.64 -0.55
CA ASN A 296 15.58 25.02 -1.00
C ASN A 296 16.57 25.24 -2.15
N LYS A 297 16.50 24.42 -3.20
CA LYS A 297 17.27 24.68 -4.41
C LYS A 297 16.42 24.53 -5.66
N ARG A 298 16.55 25.54 -6.53
CA ARG A 298 15.79 25.78 -7.76
C ARG A 298 15.98 24.63 -8.74
N ILE A 299 15.07 23.66 -8.75
CA ILE A 299 14.99 22.64 -9.80
C ILE A 299 14.73 23.37 -11.14
N ARG A 300 15.48 23.09 -12.20
CA ARG A 300 15.32 23.76 -13.51
C ARG A 300 14.61 22.84 -14.52
N THR A 301 14.05 23.47 -15.55
CA THR A 301 13.27 22.93 -16.69
C THR A 301 13.90 21.74 -17.43
N ILE A 302 13.77 20.52 -16.92
CA ILE A 302 14.06 19.28 -17.68
C ILE A 302 12.75 18.70 -18.22
N ASP A 303 12.67 18.46 -19.52
CA ASP A 303 11.51 17.86 -20.17
C ASP A 303 11.43 16.36 -19.80
N THR A 304 10.39 15.98 -19.05
CA THR A 304 10.16 14.62 -18.53
C THR A 304 8.88 14.05 -19.11
N ASP A 305 8.95 12.82 -19.64
CA ASP A 305 7.79 12.15 -20.24
C ASP A 305 6.87 11.49 -19.20
N VAL A 306 7.46 10.65 -18.35
CA VAL A 306 6.74 9.84 -17.36
C VAL A 306 7.53 9.68 -16.07
N PHE A 307 6.84 9.35 -14.98
CA PHE A 307 7.41 9.09 -13.67
C PHE A 307 7.13 7.65 -13.23
N SER A 308 8.08 7.03 -12.52
CA SER A 308 7.96 5.64 -12.04
C SER A 308 8.60 5.43 -10.67
N THR A 309 8.02 4.54 -9.86
CA THR A 309 8.38 4.26 -8.44
C THR A 309 9.05 2.93 -8.17
N ILE A 310 9.29 2.06 -9.17
CA ILE A 310 9.76 0.72 -8.80
C ILE A 310 11.06 0.82 -8.01
N GLY A 311 11.05 0.19 -6.86
CA GLY A 311 12.20 -0.24 -6.11
C GLY A 311 11.68 -1.07 -4.95
N LEU A 312 11.89 -2.38 -5.03
CA LEU A 312 11.91 -3.20 -3.83
C LEU A 312 13.00 -2.60 -2.94
N GLU A 313 12.61 -1.94 -1.85
CA GLU A 313 13.59 -1.55 -0.87
C GLU A 313 14.23 -2.80 -0.27
N PRO A 314 15.55 -2.75 0.04
CA PRO A 314 16.28 -1.51 0.37
C PRO A 314 17.06 -0.86 -0.81
N TYR A 315 16.74 -1.15 -2.08
CA TYR A 315 17.58 -0.76 -3.21
C TYR A 315 16.91 0.11 -4.29
N VAL A 316 16.13 1.14 -3.92
CA VAL A 316 15.69 2.16 -4.89
C VAL A 316 16.91 2.97 -5.31
N ASP A 317 17.44 2.65 -6.48
CA ASP A 317 18.53 3.37 -7.14
C ASP A 317 17.95 4.33 -8.18
N ASP A 318 18.61 5.46 -8.48
CA ASP A 318 18.22 6.43 -9.52
C ASP A 318 17.91 5.78 -10.88
N ARG A 319 18.50 4.61 -11.12
CA ARG A 319 18.42 3.84 -12.36
C ARG A 319 17.11 3.07 -12.51
N THR A 320 16.40 2.83 -11.41
CA THR A 320 15.26 1.90 -11.39
C THR A 320 14.03 2.37 -12.18
N PRO A 321 13.64 3.67 -12.13
CA PRO A 321 12.55 4.18 -12.95
C PRO A 321 12.79 3.94 -14.44
N ALA A 322 14.01 4.19 -14.91
CA ALA A 322 14.39 4.00 -16.30
C ALA A 322 14.40 2.52 -16.72
N VAL A 323 14.89 1.60 -15.86
CA VAL A 323 14.80 0.15 -16.11
C VAL A 323 13.35 -0.30 -16.25
N THR A 324 12.46 0.26 -15.43
CA THR A 324 11.04 -0.06 -15.46
C THR A 324 10.41 0.36 -16.78
N ALA A 325 10.65 1.60 -17.19
CA ALA A 325 10.16 2.11 -18.47
C ALA A 325 10.74 1.32 -19.66
N ALA A 326 12.00 0.88 -19.58
CA ALA A 326 12.60 0.00 -20.57
C ALA A 326 11.88 -1.37 -20.64
N GLY A 327 11.49 -1.92 -19.49
CA GLY A 327 10.63 -3.11 -19.43
C GLY A 327 9.29 -2.89 -20.11
N VAL A 328 8.59 -1.80 -19.80
CA VAL A 328 7.31 -1.45 -20.46
C VAL A 328 7.50 -1.23 -21.97
N ALA A 329 8.58 -0.57 -22.38
CA ALA A 329 8.93 -0.41 -23.79
C ALA A 329 9.17 -1.75 -24.48
N ALA A 330 9.72 -2.74 -23.78
CA ALA A 330 9.86 -4.09 -24.31
C ALA A 330 8.49 -4.76 -24.51
N LEU A 331 7.56 -4.61 -23.55
CA LEU A 331 6.19 -5.11 -23.71
C LEU A 331 5.48 -4.49 -24.92
N VAL A 332 5.57 -3.15 -25.05
CA VAL A 332 4.96 -2.41 -26.17
C VAL A 332 5.60 -2.83 -27.50
N SER A 333 6.91 -3.05 -27.52
CA SER A 333 7.64 -3.48 -28.72
C SER A 333 7.34 -4.94 -29.11
N GLU A 334 7.00 -5.82 -28.17
CA GLU A 334 6.49 -7.17 -28.50
C GLU A 334 5.11 -7.06 -29.14
N LYS A 335 4.20 -6.29 -28.51
CA LYS A 335 2.82 -6.17 -28.98
C LYS A 335 2.73 -5.51 -30.36
N TRP A 336 3.60 -4.54 -30.64
CA TRP A 336 3.66 -3.83 -31.91
C TRP A 336 5.10 -3.72 -32.43
N PRO A 337 5.61 -4.78 -33.10
CA PRO A 337 7.01 -4.85 -33.53
C PRO A 337 7.38 -3.82 -34.60
N ASP A 338 6.40 -3.34 -35.37
CA ASP A 338 6.60 -2.42 -36.49
C ASP A 338 6.67 -0.94 -36.08
N LEU A 339 6.35 -0.60 -34.81
CA LEU A 339 6.45 0.79 -34.35
C LEU A 339 7.90 1.26 -34.39
N SER A 340 8.12 2.54 -34.66
CA SER A 340 9.43 3.19 -34.44
C SER A 340 9.66 3.49 -32.96
N GLY A 341 10.91 3.78 -32.58
CA GLY A 341 11.25 4.24 -31.22
C GLY A 341 10.35 5.36 -30.70
N PRO A 342 10.19 6.47 -31.44
CA PRO A 342 9.27 7.56 -31.08
C PRO A 342 7.80 7.14 -30.96
N GLN A 343 7.33 6.18 -31.78
CA GLN A 343 5.95 5.68 -31.67
C GLN A 343 5.75 4.81 -30.42
N VAL A 344 6.75 4.01 -30.03
CA VAL A 344 6.74 3.26 -28.76
C VAL A 344 6.73 4.23 -27.57
N ARG A 345 7.59 5.26 -27.60
CA ARG A 345 7.57 6.34 -26.61
C ARG A 345 6.17 6.95 -26.50
N ARG A 346 5.56 7.31 -27.63
CA ARG A 346 4.20 7.88 -27.64
C ARG A 346 3.16 6.95 -27.03
N LYS A 347 3.19 5.65 -27.33
CA LYS A 347 2.28 4.67 -26.70
C LYS A 347 2.42 4.65 -25.17
N ILE A 348 3.64 4.70 -24.67
CA ILE A 348 3.91 4.76 -23.23
C ILE A 348 3.40 6.08 -22.63
N VAL A 349 3.66 7.20 -23.29
CA VAL A 349 3.31 8.54 -22.82
C VAL A 349 1.80 8.83 -22.88
N ASP A 350 1.12 8.33 -23.91
CA ASP A 350 -0.33 8.46 -24.08
C ASP A 350 -1.08 7.48 -23.15
N GLY A 351 -0.50 6.31 -22.87
CA GLY A 351 -1.00 5.37 -21.87
C GLY A 351 -0.68 5.76 -20.42
N ALA A 352 0.27 6.67 -20.21
CA ALA A 352 0.64 7.13 -18.88
C ALA A 352 -0.50 7.92 -18.22
N ARG A 353 -0.69 7.68 -16.93
CA ARG A 353 -1.81 8.24 -16.18
C ARG A 353 -1.48 9.62 -15.66
N ALA A 354 -2.39 10.57 -15.87
CA ALA A 354 -2.30 11.86 -15.22
C ALA A 354 -2.48 11.72 -13.70
N VAL A 355 -1.47 12.15 -12.95
CA VAL A 355 -1.47 12.23 -11.48
C VAL A 355 -1.33 13.68 -11.08
N TRP A 356 -2.10 14.10 -10.08
CA TRP A 356 -2.05 15.44 -9.50
C TRP A 356 -1.41 15.38 -8.11
N GLN A 357 -0.53 16.32 -7.79
CA GLN A 357 0.12 16.45 -6.50
C GLN A 357 -0.07 17.87 -5.96
N ALA A 358 -0.61 18.00 -4.74
CA ALA A 358 -0.72 19.26 -4.01
C ALA A 358 0.35 19.35 -2.92
N THR A 359 1.05 20.48 -2.78
CA THR A 359 1.96 20.71 -1.65
C THR A 359 1.58 21.94 -0.83
N SER A 360 1.29 21.74 0.46
CA SER A 360 1.48 22.73 1.53
C SER A 360 1.73 21.99 2.84
N VAL A 361 2.95 22.11 3.38
CA VAL A 361 3.37 21.34 4.57
C VAL A 361 3.15 22.12 5.87
N GLU A 362 2.87 23.43 5.83
CA GLU A 362 2.90 24.24 7.06
C GLU A 362 1.54 24.64 7.65
N THR A 363 0.45 24.77 6.88
CA THR A 363 -0.75 25.47 7.40
C THR A 363 -2.09 24.78 7.23
N ALA A 364 -2.19 23.68 6.48
CA ALA A 364 -3.46 22.95 6.24
C ALA A 364 -4.63 23.86 5.80
N GLN A 365 -4.36 25.02 5.22
CA GLN A 365 -5.38 25.91 4.64
C GLN A 365 -5.33 25.85 3.11
N TRP A 366 -6.52 25.80 2.51
CA TRP A 366 -6.73 25.87 1.07
C TRP A 366 -6.26 27.21 0.50
N GLN A 367 -5.43 27.20 -0.55
CA GLN A 367 -5.10 28.38 -1.37
C GLN A 367 -5.14 28.02 -2.87
N PRO A 368 -5.48 28.99 -3.76
CA PRO A 368 -5.81 28.73 -5.16
C PRO A 368 -4.59 28.31 -6.03
N PRO A 369 -4.83 27.70 -7.21
CA PRO A 369 -3.85 26.88 -7.94
C PRO A 369 -2.77 27.65 -8.72
N LEU A 370 -1.61 26.99 -8.91
CA LEU A 370 -0.55 27.32 -9.87
C LEU A 370 -0.75 26.48 -11.16
N GLU A 371 -0.36 27.03 -12.32
CA GLU A 371 -0.60 26.42 -13.65
C GLU A 371 0.57 25.53 -14.11
N VAL A 372 0.24 24.30 -14.53
CA VAL A 372 1.09 23.45 -15.39
C VAL A 372 0.47 23.44 -16.77
N ASP A 373 1.29 23.64 -17.80
CA ASP A 373 0.85 23.48 -19.19
C ASP A 373 0.48 21.99 -19.43
N PRO A 374 -0.81 21.68 -19.65
CA PRO A 374 -1.30 20.32 -19.76
C PRO A 374 -0.80 19.58 -21.01
N VAL A 375 -0.18 20.30 -21.95
CA VAL A 375 0.31 19.77 -23.22
C VAL A 375 1.80 19.46 -23.15
N THR A 376 2.61 20.32 -22.53
CA THR A 376 4.08 20.25 -22.64
C THR A 376 4.79 19.58 -21.48
N THR A 377 4.09 19.27 -20.37
CA THR A 377 4.68 18.76 -19.10
C THR A 377 5.82 19.61 -18.53
N ARG A 378 6.03 20.83 -19.04
CA ARG A 378 7.07 21.75 -18.57
C ARG A 378 6.74 22.27 -17.18
N TYR A 379 7.72 22.18 -16.29
CA TYR A 379 7.66 22.72 -14.92
C TYR A 379 8.61 23.91 -14.78
N THR A 380 8.09 25.04 -14.28
CA THR A 380 8.90 26.22 -13.92
C THR A 380 8.66 26.51 -12.44
N PRO A 381 9.63 26.25 -11.54
CA PRO A 381 9.47 26.62 -10.15
C PRO A 381 9.69 28.11 -9.98
N GLY A 382 8.61 28.79 -9.66
CA GLY A 382 8.57 30.20 -9.31
C GLY A 382 7.25 30.53 -8.64
N ASP A 383 6.92 29.83 -7.55
CA ASP A 383 6.25 30.37 -6.36
C ASP A 383 5.84 29.20 -5.44
N GLU A 384 5.95 29.42 -4.13
CA GLU A 384 5.84 28.40 -3.06
C GLU A 384 4.41 27.82 -2.86
N LYS A 385 3.57 27.75 -3.91
CA LYS A 385 2.13 27.47 -3.80
C LYS A 385 1.55 26.66 -4.98
N ALA A 386 1.94 25.40 -5.21
CA ALA A 386 1.47 24.66 -6.39
C ALA A 386 0.86 23.28 -6.14
N ILE A 387 -0.27 23.04 -6.82
CA ILE A 387 -0.71 21.71 -7.24
C ILE A 387 -0.15 21.48 -8.65
N PHE A 388 0.57 20.39 -8.91
CA PHE A 388 1.12 20.09 -10.23
C PHE A 388 0.70 18.71 -10.74
N ARG A 389 0.63 18.59 -12.07
CA ARG A 389 0.22 17.37 -12.77
C ARG A 389 1.42 16.71 -13.42
N PHE A 390 1.63 15.42 -13.19
CA PHE A 390 2.62 14.61 -13.89
C PHE A 390 2.00 13.34 -14.48
N ARG A 391 2.74 12.62 -15.34
CA ARG A 391 2.27 11.36 -15.94
C ARG A 391 2.95 10.17 -15.28
N ALA A 392 2.22 9.34 -14.56
CA ALA A 392 2.73 8.09 -13.98
C ALA A 392 2.70 6.95 -15.02
N LEU A 393 3.79 6.18 -15.07
CA LEU A 393 3.94 5.04 -15.99
C LEU A 393 2.89 3.95 -15.71
N ASP A 394 2.12 3.55 -16.73
CA ASP A 394 1.12 2.48 -16.65
C ASP A 394 1.30 1.48 -17.80
N ALA A 395 1.78 0.27 -17.49
CA ALA A 395 2.08 -0.76 -18.46
C ALA A 395 0.84 -1.31 -19.19
N ALA A 396 -0.29 -1.45 -18.49
CA ALA A 396 -1.51 -2.01 -19.08
C ALA A 396 -2.14 -1.02 -20.06
N ALA A 397 -2.20 0.25 -19.67
CA ALA A 397 -2.68 1.32 -20.54
C ALA A 397 -1.75 1.55 -21.75
N ALA A 398 -0.43 1.49 -21.56
CA ALA A 398 0.53 1.56 -22.67
C ALA A 398 0.36 0.43 -23.70
N LEU A 399 -0.19 -0.71 -23.26
CA LEU A 399 -0.52 -1.86 -24.11
C LEU A 399 -1.96 -1.81 -24.64
N ASP A 400 -2.73 -0.73 -24.51
CA ASP A 400 -4.16 -0.70 -24.87
C ASP A 400 -4.96 -1.87 -24.25
N VAL A 401 -4.56 -2.35 -23.07
CA VAL A 401 -5.34 -3.34 -22.33
C VAL A 401 -6.45 -2.59 -21.63
N ASP A 402 -7.60 -2.51 -22.30
CA ASP A 402 -8.84 -2.03 -21.69
C ASP A 402 -9.21 -2.98 -20.55
N THR A 403 -9.12 -2.50 -19.31
CA THR A 403 -9.60 -3.30 -18.18
C THR A 403 -11.12 -3.30 -18.11
N GLY A 404 -11.82 -2.41 -18.85
CA GLY A 404 -13.28 -2.23 -18.94
C GLY A 404 -13.97 -1.82 -17.63
N ILE A 405 -13.29 -2.11 -16.52
CA ILE A 405 -13.71 -2.13 -15.13
C ILE A 405 -12.47 -1.70 -14.34
N PRO A 406 -12.59 -0.76 -13.38
CA PRO A 406 -11.51 -0.44 -12.45
C PRO A 406 -10.88 -1.68 -11.84
N TRP A 407 -9.56 -1.73 -11.76
CA TRP A 407 -8.81 -2.94 -11.40
C TRP A 407 -9.26 -3.58 -10.08
N PHE A 408 -9.64 -2.80 -9.07
CA PHE A 408 -10.12 -3.33 -7.79
C PHE A 408 -11.48 -4.01 -7.91
N LEU A 409 -12.36 -3.54 -8.81
CA LEU A 409 -13.63 -4.19 -9.11
C LEU A 409 -13.41 -5.50 -9.87
N ASN A 410 -12.32 -5.60 -10.64
CA ASN A 410 -11.90 -6.85 -11.25
C ASN A 410 -11.33 -7.82 -10.19
N MET A 411 -10.43 -7.34 -9.33
CA MET A 411 -9.85 -8.10 -8.21
C MET A 411 -10.94 -8.71 -7.31
N LEU A 412 -11.97 -7.94 -6.99
CA LEU A 412 -13.10 -8.37 -6.16
C LEU A 412 -14.17 -9.16 -6.95
N ASN A 413 -13.98 -9.44 -8.24
CA ASN A 413 -14.96 -10.08 -9.12
C ASN A 413 -16.35 -9.40 -9.15
N CYS A 414 -16.43 -8.07 -8.94
CA CYS A 414 -17.69 -7.33 -8.88
C CYS A 414 -18.49 -7.41 -10.19
N HIS A 415 -17.80 -7.42 -11.33
CA HIS A 415 -18.45 -7.49 -12.65
C HIS A 415 -19.29 -8.75 -12.85
N LYS A 416 -18.84 -9.89 -12.33
CA LYS A 416 -19.63 -11.14 -12.32
C LYS A 416 -20.77 -11.08 -11.31
N ALA A 417 -20.55 -10.44 -10.15
CA ALA A 417 -21.62 -10.24 -9.18
C ALA A 417 -22.77 -9.38 -9.74
N TRP A 418 -22.47 -8.40 -10.58
CA TRP A 418 -23.44 -7.52 -11.24
C TRP A 418 -24.36 -8.22 -12.24
N GLU A 419 -24.00 -9.41 -12.70
CA GLU A 419 -24.89 -10.27 -13.49
C GLU A 419 -26.05 -10.83 -12.63
N ILE A 420 -25.91 -10.80 -11.29
CA ILE A 420 -26.91 -11.28 -10.33
C ILE A 420 -27.66 -10.10 -9.68
N THR A 421 -26.94 -9.08 -9.22
CA THR A 421 -27.51 -7.90 -8.55
C THR A 421 -26.51 -6.73 -8.61
N LYS A 422 -27.00 -5.50 -8.60
CA LYS A 422 -26.16 -4.31 -8.42
C LYS A 422 -26.37 -3.64 -7.06
N GLY A 423 -27.16 -4.22 -6.16
CA GLY A 423 -27.45 -3.65 -4.84
C GLY A 423 -28.79 -2.90 -4.79
N GLU A 424 -29.71 -3.17 -5.71
CA GLU A 424 -31.02 -2.54 -5.77
C GLU A 424 -31.82 -2.74 -4.47
N GLY A 425 -32.53 -1.70 -4.05
CA GLY A 425 -33.39 -1.73 -2.85
C GLY A 425 -32.64 -1.55 -1.53
N VAL A 426 -31.31 -1.52 -1.55
CA VAL A 426 -30.48 -1.39 -0.35
C VAL A 426 -30.14 0.07 -0.07
N VAL A 427 -30.18 0.44 1.21
CA VAL A 427 -29.83 1.77 1.70
C VAL A 427 -28.58 1.69 2.57
N VAL A 428 -27.55 2.45 2.21
CA VAL A 428 -26.29 2.50 2.95
C VAL A 428 -26.03 3.89 3.53
N VAL A 429 -25.75 3.96 4.82
CA VAL A 429 -25.28 5.21 5.45
C VAL A 429 -23.77 5.33 5.28
N VAL A 430 -23.31 6.47 4.78
CA VAL A 430 -21.88 6.79 4.65
C VAL A 430 -21.53 7.79 5.74
N SER A 431 -20.85 7.33 6.80
CA SER A 431 -20.48 8.16 7.96
C SER A 431 -19.10 8.77 7.75
N ASP A 432 -19.07 10.03 7.32
CA ASP A 432 -17.82 10.69 6.94
C ASP A 432 -17.89 12.23 7.06
N GLN A 433 -16.82 12.93 6.70
CA GLN A 433 -16.79 14.37 6.44
C GLN A 433 -16.76 14.62 4.93
N GLY A 434 -17.04 15.84 4.46
CA GLY A 434 -16.70 16.17 3.08
C GLY A 434 -17.66 15.67 1.99
N PHE A 435 -18.94 16.03 2.09
CA PHE A 435 -19.96 15.58 1.13
C PHE A 435 -20.39 16.69 0.16
N HIS A 436 -20.18 16.44 -1.12
CA HIS A 436 -20.75 17.20 -2.23
C HIS A 436 -22.05 16.53 -2.69
N ILE A 437 -23.15 16.78 -1.97
CA ILE A 437 -24.43 16.11 -2.21
C ILE A 437 -25.09 16.45 -3.56
N ARG A 438 -24.58 17.47 -4.25
CA ARG A 438 -24.98 17.84 -5.62
C ARG A 438 -24.07 17.27 -6.70
N HIS A 439 -23.09 16.43 -6.33
CA HIS A 439 -22.18 15.81 -7.28
C HIS A 439 -22.97 14.96 -8.30
N PRO A 440 -22.70 15.06 -9.63
CA PRO A 440 -23.45 14.32 -10.65
C PRO A 440 -23.53 12.81 -10.40
N ASP A 441 -22.44 12.20 -9.93
CA ASP A 441 -22.41 10.77 -9.61
C ASP A 441 -23.27 10.37 -8.39
N LEU A 442 -23.63 11.32 -7.52
CA LEU A 442 -24.27 11.06 -6.22
C LEU A 442 -25.71 11.56 -6.13
N VAL A 443 -26.06 12.66 -6.79
CA VAL A 443 -27.31 13.39 -6.56
C VAL A 443 -28.55 12.49 -6.69
N ASP A 444 -28.58 11.63 -7.71
CA ASP A 444 -29.70 10.71 -7.95
C ASP A 444 -29.67 9.47 -7.04
N ARG A 445 -28.58 9.29 -6.27
CA ARG A 445 -28.36 8.16 -5.36
C ARG A 445 -28.66 8.48 -3.91
N ILE A 446 -28.75 9.76 -3.56
CA ILE A 446 -28.98 10.20 -2.18
C ILE A 446 -30.48 10.04 -1.84
N LYS A 447 -30.76 9.30 -0.77
CA LYS A 447 -32.13 9.13 -0.24
C LYS A 447 -32.52 10.29 0.68
N THR A 448 -31.61 10.68 1.56
CA THR A 448 -31.71 11.78 2.51
C THR A 448 -30.30 12.07 3.05
N THR A 449 -30.16 13.02 3.97
CA THR A 449 -28.87 13.39 4.60
C THR A 449 -29.00 13.49 6.11
N GLY A 450 -27.95 13.13 6.84
CA GLY A 450 -27.81 13.35 8.29
C GLY A 450 -26.63 14.26 8.60
N HIS A 451 -26.72 15.04 9.67
CA HIS A 451 -25.68 16.01 10.05
C HIS A 451 -25.45 15.97 11.57
N PHE A 452 -24.18 15.84 11.97
CA PHE A 452 -23.78 15.57 13.36
C PHE A 452 -22.65 16.47 13.86
N GLY A 453 -22.71 17.78 13.63
CA GLY A 453 -21.67 18.68 14.12
C GLY A 453 -21.85 20.14 13.72
N PRO A 454 -20.79 20.96 13.69
CA PRO A 454 -20.88 22.36 13.30
C PRO A 454 -20.90 22.59 11.78
N LEU A 455 -20.42 21.66 10.96
CA LEU A 455 -20.28 21.89 9.51
C LEU A 455 -21.54 21.55 8.72
N THR A 456 -22.03 22.40 7.82
CA THR A 456 -23.20 22.10 6.97
C THR A 456 -22.82 21.59 5.58
N PHE A 457 -23.75 20.92 4.89
CA PHE A 457 -23.54 20.45 3.50
C PHE A 457 -23.38 21.59 2.47
N ASP A 458 -23.83 22.80 2.79
CA ASP A 458 -23.69 23.98 1.93
C ASP A 458 -22.44 24.82 2.28
N GLY A 459 -21.71 24.45 3.32
CA GLY A 459 -20.45 25.10 3.71
C GLY A 459 -19.25 24.60 2.90
N PRO A 460 -18.07 25.22 3.06
CA PRO A 460 -16.82 24.69 2.50
C PRO A 460 -16.53 23.31 3.10
N GLN A 461 -16.36 22.31 2.24
CA GLN A 461 -16.14 20.92 2.60
C GLN A 461 -14.99 20.33 1.78
N ASN A 462 -14.26 19.36 2.34
CA ASN A 462 -13.39 18.50 1.52
C ASN A 462 -14.24 17.46 0.74
N PHE A 463 -13.60 16.56 0.00
CA PHE A 463 -14.29 15.57 -0.84
C PHE A 463 -14.31 14.16 -0.25
N HIS A 464 -13.72 13.92 0.92
CA HIS A 464 -13.47 12.56 1.44
C HIS A 464 -14.73 11.67 1.45
N GLY A 465 -15.84 12.13 2.03
CA GLY A 465 -17.12 11.41 2.06
C GLY A 465 -17.79 11.28 0.70
N THR A 466 -17.56 12.25 -0.19
CA THR A 466 -17.97 12.17 -1.61
C THR A 466 -17.29 10.98 -2.28
N ASP A 467 -15.99 10.82 -2.07
CA ASP A 467 -15.23 9.71 -2.64
C ASP A 467 -15.60 8.38 -2.01
N MET A 468 -15.77 8.31 -0.68
CA MET A 468 -16.25 7.09 -0.01
C MET A 468 -17.60 6.63 -0.59
N SER A 469 -18.50 7.59 -0.86
CA SER A 469 -19.78 7.32 -1.51
C SER A 469 -19.61 6.77 -2.93
N ARG A 470 -18.72 7.38 -3.72
CA ARG A 470 -18.41 6.91 -5.09
C ARG A 470 -17.71 5.55 -5.10
N ILE A 471 -16.96 5.19 -4.05
CA ILE A 471 -16.35 3.86 -3.87
C ILE A 471 -17.42 2.81 -3.66
N LEU A 472 -18.26 3.04 -2.67
CA LEU A 472 -19.38 2.16 -2.39
C LEU A 472 -20.25 1.96 -3.62
N LEU A 473 -20.64 3.04 -4.30
CA LEU A 473 -21.50 3.00 -5.48
C LEU A 473 -20.82 2.37 -6.70
N SER A 474 -19.49 2.37 -6.76
CA SER A 474 -18.79 1.62 -7.82
C SER A 474 -18.85 0.11 -7.62
N VAL A 475 -18.93 -0.37 -6.37
CA VAL A 475 -19.11 -1.79 -6.05
C VAL A 475 -20.58 -2.19 -6.13
N ALA A 476 -21.47 -1.37 -5.60
CA ALA A 476 -22.93 -1.57 -5.57
C ALA A 476 -23.68 -0.44 -6.30
N PRO A 477 -23.64 -0.41 -7.65
CA PRO A 477 -24.20 0.68 -8.44
C PRO A 477 -25.72 0.70 -8.50
N GLY A 478 -26.44 -0.15 -7.77
CA GLY A 478 -27.90 -0.13 -7.59
C GLY A 478 -28.34 0.42 -6.23
N ALA A 479 -27.41 0.58 -5.28
CA ALA A 479 -27.73 1.04 -3.93
C ALA A 479 -28.10 2.53 -3.89
N LYS A 480 -28.83 2.91 -2.83
CA LYS A 480 -29.03 4.30 -2.41
C LYS A 480 -28.16 4.60 -1.20
N ILE A 481 -27.72 5.85 -1.09
CA ILE A 481 -26.88 6.30 0.02
C ILE A 481 -27.58 7.33 0.90
N ILE A 482 -27.16 7.41 2.15
CA ILE A 482 -27.47 8.49 3.08
C ILE A 482 -26.13 9.07 3.57
N PRO A 483 -25.70 10.22 3.03
CA PRO A 483 -24.56 10.96 3.57
C PRO A 483 -24.82 11.38 5.01
N ALA A 484 -23.98 10.92 5.94
CA ALA A 484 -24.00 11.29 7.35
C ALA A 484 -22.76 12.14 7.67
N LEU A 485 -22.92 13.47 7.61
CA LEU A 485 -21.87 14.45 7.79
C LEU A 485 -21.46 14.56 9.27
N CYS A 486 -20.32 13.96 9.60
CA CYS A 486 -19.70 14.01 10.91
C CYS A 486 -18.68 15.16 10.97
N SER A 487 -18.79 16.00 11.99
CA SER A 487 -17.87 17.11 12.23
C SER A 487 -17.84 17.47 13.72
N ALA A 488 -16.77 18.11 14.18
CA ALA A 488 -16.69 18.66 15.53
C ALA A 488 -15.76 19.87 15.56
N GLU A 489 -15.85 20.66 16.63
CA GLU A 489 -14.97 21.82 16.84
C GLU A 489 -13.51 21.40 17.15
N ASN A 490 -13.32 20.19 17.67
CA ASN A 490 -12.01 19.63 18.00
C ASN A 490 -12.02 18.08 17.93
N LEU A 491 -10.82 17.48 17.96
CA LEU A 491 -10.63 16.03 17.83
C LEU A 491 -11.20 15.23 19.00
N GLU A 492 -11.29 15.79 20.20
CA GLU A 492 -11.81 15.09 21.39
C GLU A 492 -13.32 14.88 21.31
N GLN A 493 -14.05 15.81 20.68
CA GLN A 493 -15.50 15.73 20.48
C GLN A 493 -15.90 14.92 19.24
N PHE A 494 -14.95 14.65 18.35
CA PHE A 494 -15.19 13.97 17.08
C PHE A 494 -15.75 12.54 17.23
N PRO A 495 -15.28 11.68 18.18
CA PRO A 495 -15.88 10.37 18.43
C PRO A 495 -17.39 10.41 18.70
N ALA A 496 -17.86 11.42 19.44
CA ALA A 496 -19.28 11.58 19.75
C ALA A 496 -20.10 11.97 18.51
N SER A 497 -19.52 12.74 17.58
CA SER A 497 -20.12 13.04 16.27
C SER A 497 -20.30 11.76 15.45
N ILE A 498 -19.24 10.96 15.34
CA ILE A 498 -19.28 9.67 14.64
C ILE A 498 -20.29 8.74 15.31
N ALA A 499 -20.32 8.63 16.64
CA ALA A 499 -21.23 7.73 17.35
C ALA A 499 -22.71 8.03 17.06
N LYS A 500 -23.06 9.30 16.84
CA LYS A 500 -24.43 9.71 16.45
C LYS A 500 -24.82 9.21 15.06
N SER A 501 -23.88 9.10 14.12
CA SER A 501 -24.18 8.58 12.77
C SER A 501 -24.60 7.10 12.80
N PHE A 502 -24.03 6.31 13.73
CA PHE A 502 -24.44 4.91 13.94
C PHE A 502 -25.84 4.80 14.52
N GLY A 503 -26.19 5.63 15.51
CA GLY A 503 -27.55 5.73 16.02
C GLY A 503 -28.54 6.13 14.92
N PHE A 504 -28.17 7.13 14.13
CA PHE A 504 -28.97 7.57 12.99
C PHE A 504 -29.16 6.49 11.93
N ALA A 505 -28.16 5.65 11.65
CA ALA A 505 -28.32 4.53 10.72
C ALA A 505 -29.40 3.54 11.18
N VAL A 506 -29.46 3.26 12.48
CA VAL A 506 -30.54 2.45 13.08
C VAL A 506 -31.89 3.12 12.91
N GLU A 507 -31.98 4.43 13.19
CA GLU A 507 -33.22 5.21 13.05
C GLU A 507 -33.73 5.24 11.59
N GLN A 508 -32.82 5.37 10.63
CA GLN A 508 -33.12 5.35 9.20
C GLN A 508 -33.42 3.95 8.67
N LYS A 509 -33.31 2.91 9.51
CA LYS A 509 -33.41 1.49 9.12
C LYS A 509 -32.48 1.17 7.93
N ALA A 510 -31.25 1.68 8.00
CA ALA A 510 -30.25 1.41 6.97
C ALA A 510 -29.87 -0.08 7.01
N ASP A 511 -29.57 -0.65 5.84
CA ASP A 511 -29.11 -2.04 5.75
C ASP A 511 -27.64 -2.16 6.13
N VAL A 512 -26.86 -1.14 5.77
CA VAL A 512 -25.41 -1.09 5.96
C VAL A 512 -25.02 0.32 6.42
N ILE A 513 -24.00 0.43 7.26
CA ILE A 513 -23.28 1.67 7.54
C ILE A 513 -21.79 1.46 7.28
N THR A 514 -21.15 2.42 6.61
CA THR A 514 -19.70 2.43 6.40
C THR A 514 -19.05 3.62 7.11
N SER A 515 -17.89 3.37 7.72
CA SER A 515 -17.08 4.36 8.42
C SER A 515 -15.60 4.12 8.10
N SER A 516 -14.96 5.16 7.58
CA SER A 516 -13.58 5.12 7.09
C SER A 516 -12.57 5.76 8.05
N TRP A 517 -12.98 5.95 9.32
CA TRP A 517 -12.19 6.62 10.34
C TRP A 517 -11.17 5.70 11.03
N SER A 518 -10.02 6.28 11.38
CA SER A 518 -8.83 5.53 11.82
C SER A 518 -8.86 5.07 13.29
N ALA A 519 -7.90 4.18 13.61
CA ALA A 519 -7.69 3.58 14.92
C ALA A 519 -7.53 4.56 16.10
N GLN A 520 -7.23 5.85 15.84
CA GLN A 520 -7.16 6.86 16.90
C GLN A 520 -8.49 7.02 17.64
N PHE A 521 -9.62 6.79 16.97
CA PHE A 521 -10.95 6.88 17.56
C PHE A 521 -11.45 5.55 18.15
N ASN A 522 -10.78 4.44 17.85
CA ASN A 522 -11.16 3.09 18.28
C ASN A 522 -10.96 2.83 19.78
N LYS A 523 -10.49 3.84 20.52
CA LYS A 523 -10.35 3.80 21.98
C LYS A 523 -11.54 4.43 22.71
N ASP A 524 -12.43 5.12 22.00
CA ASP A 524 -13.59 5.78 22.61
C ASP A 524 -14.69 4.76 22.95
N PRO A 525 -15.02 4.56 24.24
CA PRO A 525 -15.99 3.54 24.65
C PRO A 525 -17.42 3.83 24.15
N GLY A 526 -17.79 5.11 24.03
CA GLY A 526 -19.11 5.53 23.56
C GLY A 526 -19.32 5.17 22.09
N LEU A 527 -18.30 5.41 21.27
CA LEU A 527 -18.27 5.06 19.86
C LEU A 527 -18.32 3.54 19.65
N LEU A 528 -17.49 2.78 20.37
CA LEU A 528 -17.53 1.31 20.30
C LEU A 528 -18.91 0.76 20.71
N THR A 529 -19.55 1.36 21.69
CA THR A 529 -20.92 0.99 22.12
C THR A 529 -21.94 1.29 21.02
N ALA A 530 -21.84 2.44 20.36
CA ALA A 530 -22.74 2.81 19.26
C ALA A 530 -22.59 1.88 18.05
N VAL A 531 -21.35 1.49 17.71
CA VAL A 531 -21.07 0.50 16.65
C VAL A 531 -21.73 -0.85 16.95
N ARG A 532 -21.49 -1.38 18.15
CA ARG A 532 -22.06 -2.67 18.57
C ARG A 532 -23.58 -2.63 18.55
N LYS A 533 -24.18 -1.57 19.08
CA LYS A 533 -25.64 -1.37 19.05
C LYS A 533 -26.20 -1.33 17.63
N ALA A 534 -25.49 -0.72 16.68
CA ALA A 534 -25.92 -0.71 15.27
C ALA A 534 -25.90 -2.14 14.68
N ALA A 535 -24.82 -2.89 14.91
CA ALA A 535 -24.71 -4.29 14.51
C ALA A 535 -25.82 -5.17 15.13
N ASP A 536 -26.05 -5.04 16.44
CA ASP A 536 -27.10 -5.76 17.17
C ASP A 536 -28.51 -5.41 16.69
N SER A 537 -28.69 -4.21 16.13
CA SER A 537 -29.96 -3.75 15.54
C SER A 537 -30.18 -4.26 14.11
N GLY A 538 -29.29 -5.10 13.58
CA GLY A 538 -29.39 -5.70 12.26
C GLY A 538 -28.75 -4.88 11.13
N VAL A 539 -28.07 -3.78 11.44
CA VAL A 539 -27.32 -2.98 10.45
C VAL A 539 -25.94 -3.60 10.25
N VAL A 540 -25.56 -3.93 9.02
CA VAL A 540 -24.19 -4.39 8.76
C VAL A 540 -23.24 -3.21 8.93
N VAL A 541 -22.27 -3.32 9.84
CA VAL A 541 -21.28 -2.26 10.03
C VAL A 541 -20.03 -2.61 9.23
N SER A 542 -19.56 -1.71 8.39
CA SER A 542 -18.22 -1.79 7.83
C SER A 542 -17.34 -0.68 8.40
N TRP A 543 -16.24 -1.09 9.04
CA TRP A 543 -15.34 -0.17 9.70
C TRP A 543 -13.89 -0.60 9.46
N PHE A 544 -13.09 0.32 8.92
CA PHE A 544 -11.66 0.13 8.70
C PHE A 544 -10.85 0.03 10.02
N HIS A 545 -10.13 -1.08 10.23
CA HIS A 545 -9.31 -1.33 11.44
C HIS A 545 -10.09 -1.38 12.78
N PHE A 546 -11.35 -1.81 12.78
CA PHE A 546 -12.08 -2.01 14.04
C PHE A 546 -11.31 -2.97 14.99
N PRO A 547 -11.13 -2.60 16.29
CA PRO A 547 -10.01 -3.08 17.10
C PRO A 547 -10.14 -4.54 17.56
N GLN A 548 -11.34 -5.11 17.58
CA GLN A 548 -11.59 -6.49 17.99
C GLN A 548 -12.70 -7.09 17.11
N PRO A 549 -12.66 -8.41 16.82
CA PRO A 549 -13.78 -9.07 16.14
C PRO A 549 -15.10 -8.83 16.89
N TYR A 550 -16.16 -8.49 16.17
CA TYR A 550 -17.50 -8.38 16.73
C TYR A 550 -18.52 -8.81 15.68
N PRO A 551 -19.42 -9.75 15.99
CA PRO A 551 -20.39 -10.26 15.02
C PRO A 551 -21.16 -9.13 14.32
N GLY A 552 -21.08 -9.10 12.99
CA GLY A 552 -21.74 -8.08 12.18
C GLY A 552 -20.93 -6.81 11.91
N VAL A 553 -19.68 -6.74 12.37
CA VAL A 553 -18.73 -5.66 12.06
C VAL A 553 -17.66 -6.16 11.09
N LEU A 554 -17.82 -5.80 9.83
CA LEU A 554 -16.87 -6.08 8.75
C LEU A 554 -15.59 -5.28 8.94
N ARG A 555 -14.55 -5.98 9.37
CA ARG A 555 -13.18 -5.46 9.50
C ARG A 555 -12.48 -5.47 8.15
N SER A 556 -12.43 -4.32 7.51
CA SER A 556 -11.65 -4.13 6.28
C SER A 556 -10.21 -3.72 6.59
N SER A 557 -9.28 -4.22 5.76
CA SER A 557 -7.89 -3.78 5.71
C SER A 557 -7.33 -3.84 4.28
N PHE A 558 -6.07 -3.46 4.08
CA PHE A 558 -5.38 -3.61 2.80
C PHE A 558 -4.94 -5.04 2.51
N THR A 559 -4.74 -5.32 1.22
CA THR A 559 -4.10 -6.53 0.71
C THR A 559 -2.65 -6.72 1.13
N TYR A 560 -2.01 -5.69 1.70
CA TYR A 560 -0.60 -5.70 2.13
C TYR A 560 -0.42 -5.31 3.61
N ASP A 561 -1.50 -5.22 4.37
CA ASP A 561 -1.45 -4.85 5.79
C ASP A 561 -0.97 -6.02 6.65
N TRP A 562 0.35 -6.20 6.74
CA TRP A 562 0.99 -7.27 7.53
C TRP A 562 0.88 -7.07 9.06
N TRP A 563 0.12 -6.06 9.51
CA TRP A 563 -0.01 -5.65 10.90
C TRP A 563 -1.20 -6.27 11.64
N ASN A 564 -2.07 -7.01 10.94
CA ASN A 564 -3.20 -7.68 11.58
C ASN A 564 -2.80 -9.05 12.14
N GLU A 565 -2.91 -9.21 13.45
CA GLU A 565 -2.71 -10.50 14.14
C GLU A 565 -3.86 -11.50 13.88
N GLU A 566 -5.03 -10.99 13.48
CA GLU A 566 -6.26 -11.76 13.20
C GLU A 566 -6.67 -11.64 11.72
N PRO A 567 -7.35 -12.66 11.15
CA PRO A 567 -7.88 -12.59 9.79
C PRO A 567 -8.75 -11.34 9.56
N CYS A 568 -8.52 -10.65 8.45
CA CYS A 568 -9.30 -9.48 8.02
C CYS A 568 -9.59 -9.54 6.52
N LEU A 569 -10.60 -8.79 6.08
CA LEU A 569 -10.95 -8.71 4.66
C LEU A 569 -10.03 -7.70 3.96
N GLY A 570 -9.26 -8.17 2.99
CA GLY A 570 -8.30 -7.41 2.22
C GLY A 570 -8.93 -6.72 1.01
N PHE A 571 -8.77 -5.40 0.94
CA PHE A 571 -9.27 -4.57 -0.15
C PHE A 571 -8.15 -3.73 -0.77
N ALA A 572 -8.44 -3.26 -1.97
CA ALA A 572 -7.54 -2.47 -2.79
C ALA A 572 -7.48 -1.01 -2.36
N ASP A 573 -6.36 -0.36 -2.64
CA ASP A 573 -6.28 1.09 -2.73
C ASP A 573 -6.98 1.56 -4.03
N ARG A 574 -7.67 2.72 -4.02
CA ARG A 574 -8.44 3.15 -5.19
C ARG A 574 -7.81 4.35 -5.89
N PHE A 575 -7.76 4.27 -7.23
CA PHE A 575 -7.75 5.46 -8.11
C PHE A 575 -9.14 5.66 -8.68
N LEU A 576 -9.87 6.65 -8.19
CA LEU A 576 -10.98 7.24 -8.92
C LEU A 576 -10.38 8.09 -10.03
N THR A 577 -10.49 7.67 -11.28
CA THR A 577 -10.23 8.57 -12.41
C THR A 577 -11.51 9.32 -12.69
N ASP A 578 -11.51 10.64 -12.47
CA ASP A 578 -12.61 11.47 -12.97
C ASP A 578 -12.59 11.53 -14.51
N PRO A 579 -13.76 11.69 -15.15
CA PRO A 579 -13.82 12.04 -16.56
C PRO A 579 -13.06 13.34 -16.84
N PRO A 580 -12.47 13.50 -18.04
CA PRO A 580 -11.81 14.76 -18.42
C PRO A 580 -12.80 15.92 -18.37
N GLY A 581 -12.50 16.95 -17.57
CA GLY A 581 -13.26 18.21 -17.51
C GLY A 581 -13.76 18.65 -16.13
N PHE A 582 -13.63 17.82 -15.10
CA PHE A 582 -13.95 18.19 -13.72
C PHE A 582 -12.67 18.51 -12.92
N HIS A 583 -12.74 19.58 -12.12
CA HIS A 583 -11.67 20.14 -11.28
C HIS A 583 -11.16 19.14 -10.22
N PRO A 584 -9.93 19.32 -9.69
CA PRO A 584 -9.15 18.25 -9.08
C PRO A 584 -9.77 17.77 -7.77
N VAL A 585 -10.05 16.47 -7.67
CA VAL A 585 -10.33 15.83 -6.40
C VAL A 585 -9.07 15.08 -5.97
N GLU A 586 -8.68 15.28 -4.70
CA GLU A 586 -7.54 14.63 -4.06
C GLU A 586 -7.50 13.14 -4.40
N ILE A 587 -6.42 12.72 -5.07
CA ILE A 587 -6.05 11.31 -5.14
C ILE A 587 -5.49 10.95 -3.76
N GLU A 588 -6.36 10.72 -2.78
CA GLU A 588 -5.94 10.08 -1.54
C GLU A 588 -5.87 8.57 -1.79
N ALA A 589 -4.66 8.09 -2.08
CA ALA A 589 -4.28 6.75 -1.69
C ALA A 589 -4.48 6.65 -0.17
N GLY A 590 -5.45 5.84 0.26
CA GLY A 590 -6.00 5.97 1.61
C GLY A 590 -6.67 4.69 2.11
N LEU A 591 -6.29 4.28 3.33
CA LEU A 591 -6.91 3.17 4.08
C LEU A 591 -8.45 3.29 4.13
N SER A 592 -8.94 4.52 4.09
CA SER A 592 -10.35 4.90 4.11
C SER A 592 -11.18 4.22 3.01
N GLY A 593 -10.60 3.97 1.83
CA GLY A 593 -11.30 3.37 0.70
C GLY A 593 -11.67 1.89 0.87
N THR A 594 -11.16 1.20 1.89
CA THR A 594 -11.41 -0.24 2.11
C THR A 594 -12.79 -0.52 2.71
N ALA A 595 -13.23 0.29 3.67
CA ALA A 595 -14.55 0.15 4.31
C ALA A 595 -15.73 0.32 3.32
N PRO A 596 -15.76 1.32 2.43
CA PRO A 596 -16.85 1.43 1.47
C PRO A 596 -16.86 0.29 0.43
N GLN A 597 -15.72 -0.33 0.12
CA GLN A 597 -15.69 -1.55 -0.72
C GLN A 597 -16.38 -2.72 -0.02
N ALA A 598 -16.04 -2.97 1.25
CA ALA A 598 -16.68 -3.99 2.06
C ALA A 598 -18.19 -3.74 2.22
N ALA A 599 -18.57 -2.49 2.49
CA ALA A 599 -19.96 -2.07 2.56
C ALA A 599 -20.70 -2.25 1.23
N GLY A 600 -20.03 -2.00 0.11
CA GLY A 600 -20.57 -2.28 -1.23
C GLY A 600 -20.89 -3.75 -1.44
N ILE A 601 -19.98 -4.67 -1.08
CA ILE A 601 -20.24 -6.12 -1.18
C ILE A 601 -21.39 -6.52 -0.23
N ALA A 602 -21.42 -6.00 1.00
CA ALA A 602 -22.53 -6.23 1.92
C ALA A 602 -23.87 -5.74 1.34
N ALA A 603 -23.88 -4.62 0.61
CA ALA A 603 -25.07 -4.13 -0.06
C ALA A 603 -25.51 -5.06 -1.21
N LEU A 604 -24.59 -5.63 -1.98
CA LEU A 604 -24.93 -6.67 -2.97
C LEU A 604 -25.60 -7.87 -2.28
N VAL A 605 -25.06 -8.33 -1.14
CA VAL A 605 -25.64 -9.44 -0.36
C VAL A 605 -27.04 -9.11 0.14
N LYS A 606 -27.24 -7.95 0.76
CA LYS A 606 -28.56 -7.51 1.27
C LYS A 606 -29.60 -7.40 0.15
N SER A 607 -29.20 -7.05 -1.07
CA SER A 607 -30.12 -6.96 -2.21
C SER A 607 -30.68 -8.33 -2.62
N VAL A 608 -29.85 -9.38 -2.61
CA VAL A 608 -30.32 -10.74 -2.95
C VAL A 608 -30.95 -11.46 -1.77
N ASN A 609 -30.54 -11.16 -0.53
CA ASN A 609 -31.04 -11.76 0.69
C ASN A 609 -31.23 -10.72 1.81
N PRO A 610 -32.37 -10.00 1.83
CA PRO A 610 -32.61 -8.92 2.79
C PRO A 610 -32.76 -9.36 4.25
N THR A 611 -33.05 -10.64 4.50
CA THR A 611 -33.27 -11.19 5.85
C THR A 611 -31.98 -11.67 6.52
N MET A 612 -30.89 -11.75 5.77
CA MET A 612 -29.60 -12.20 6.29
C MET A 612 -29.08 -11.22 7.35
N THR A 613 -28.67 -11.78 8.49
CA THR A 613 -28.18 -11.01 9.64
C THR A 613 -26.76 -10.50 9.40
N PRO A 614 -26.32 -9.43 10.10
CA PRO A 614 -24.96 -8.94 9.99
C PRO A 614 -23.88 -10.01 10.23
N ALA A 615 -24.06 -10.86 11.24
CA ALA A 615 -23.11 -11.94 11.56
C ALA A 615 -23.02 -13.01 10.44
N GLU A 616 -24.16 -13.35 9.81
CA GLU A 616 -24.16 -14.25 8.66
C GLU A 616 -23.44 -13.64 7.45
N ILE A 617 -23.57 -12.32 7.24
CA ILE A 617 -22.93 -11.60 6.13
C ILE A 617 -21.41 -11.55 6.34
N GLU A 618 -20.98 -11.24 7.55
CA GLU A 618 -19.58 -11.29 7.94
C GLU A 618 -18.99 -12.68 7.69
N LYS A 619 -19.62 -13.72 8.24
CA LYS A 619 -19.17 -15.11 8.04
C LYS A 619 -19.09 -15.46 6.55
N LEU A 620 -20.11 -15.09 5.78
CA LEU A 620 -20.14 -15.39 4.35
C LEU A 620 -19.01 -14.71 3.57
N MET A 621 -18.67 -13.46 3.93
CA MET A 621 -17.55 -12.75 3.33
C MET A 621 -16.23 -13.47 3.59
N PHE A 622 -15.96 -13.86 4.83
CA PHE A 622 -14.74 -14.60 5.18
C PHE A 622 -14.66 -15.98 4.51
N GLU A 623 -15.77 -16.73 4.44
CA GLU A 623 -15.82 -18.07 3.81
C GLU A 623 -15.58 -18.07 2.29
N ASN A 624 -15.83 -16.93 1.63
CA ASN A 624 -15.76 -16.79 0.17
C ASN A 624 -14.68 -15.78 -0.24
N SER A 625 -13.60 -15.73 0.51
CA SER A 625 -12.43 -14.90 0.25
C SER A 625 -11.18 -15.75 -0.01
N ASP A 626 -10.26 -15.25 -0.84
CA ASP A 626 -8.99 -15.92 -1.13
C ASP A 626 -7.87 -15.39 -0.24
N PRO A 627 -7.06 -16.25 0.39
CA PRO A 627 -5.97 -15.82 1.25
C PRO A 627 -4.81 -15.21 0.44
N ILE A 628 -4.35 -14.03 0.88
CA ILE A 628 -3.10 -13.42 0.44
C ILE A 628 -2.21 -13.21 1.67
N GLY A 629 -1.32 -14.17 1.93
CA GLY A 629 -0.51 -14.18 3.14
C GLY A 629 -1.23 -14.80 4.34
N ALA A 630 -0.72 -14.53 5.55
CA ALA A 630 -1.16 -15.23 6.76
C ALA A 630 -2.57 -14.83 7.23
N ASN A 631 -2.93 -13.54 7.15
CA ASN A 631 -4.11 -12.98 7.85
C ASN A 631 -4.98 -12.04 6.99
N ILE A 632 -4.78 -12.03 5.67
CA ILE A 632 -5.54 -11.18 4.75
C ILE A 632 -6.30 -12.07 3.78
N LEU A 633 -7.59 -11.81 3.64
CA LEU A 633 -8.51 -12.57 2.81
C LEU A 633 -9.18 -11.63 1.81
N ILE A 634 -8.90 -11.76 0.51
CA ILE A 634 -9.52 -10.94 -0.54
C ILE A 634 -10.93 -11.46 -0.85
N PRO A 635 -11.98 -10.65 -0.64
CA PRO A 635 -13.34 -11.07 -0.93
C PRO A 635 -13.62 -11.24 -2.41
N ASP A 636 -14.30 -12.32 -2.76
CA ASP A 636 -14.85 -12.54 -4.09
C ASP A 636 -16.35 -12.23 -4.08
N ALA A 637 -16.71 -11.04 -4.56
CA ALA A 637 -18.08 -10.55 -4.55
C ALA A 637 -19.05 -11.49 -5.28
N TYR A 638 -18.60 -12.18 -6.34
CA TYR A 638 -19.44 -13.11 -7.08
C TYR A 638 -19.74 -14.37 -6.27
N ARG A 639 -18.72 -15.02 -5.69
CA ARG A 639 -18.93 -16.20 -4.82
C ARG A 639 -19.81 -15.85 -3.62
N ILE A 640 -19.55 -14.70 -2.99
CA ILE A 640 -20.32 -14.19 -1.86
C ILE A 640 -21.80 -14.01 -2.25
N VAL A 641 -22.08 -13.30 -3.34
CA VAL A 641 -23.47 -13.06 -3.79
C VAL A 641 -24.18 -14.34 -4.20
N GLN A 642 -23.50 -15.27 -4.88
CA GLN A 642 -24.07 -16.57 -5.23
C GLN A 642 -24.48 -17.38 -4.00
N ALA A 643 -23.60 -17.46 -3.02
CA ALA A 643 -23.87 -18.20 -1.79
C ALA A 643 -25.00 -17.55 -0.97
N ALA A 644 -25.08 -16.21 -0.94
CA ALA A 644 -26.20 -15.50 -0.30
C ALA A 644 -27.55 -15.79 -0.97
N LYS A 645 -27.58 -15.84 -2.31
CA LYS A 645 -28.79 -16.17 -3.08
C LYS A 645 -29.27 -17.60 -2.82
N GLY A 646 -28.35 -18.56 -2.72
CA GLY A 646 -28.67 -19.98 -2.45
C GLY A 646 -29.33 -20.21 -1.08
N LYS A 647 -28.96 -19.42 -0.07
CA LYS A 647 -29.51 -19.51 1.30
C LYS A 647 -30.91 -18.92 1.47
N ARG A 648 -31.50 -18.30 0.45
CA ARG A 648 -32.86 -17.73 0.51
C ARG A 648 -33.98 -18.78 0.42
N GLY A 649 -33.64 -20.03 0.09
CA GLY A 649 -34.59 -21.13 -0.15
C GLY A 649 -34.46 -22.34 0.78
N SER A 650 -33.62 -22.27 1.80
CA SER A 650 -33.50 -23.26 2.90
C SER A 650 -34.11 -22.69 4.16
#